data_AF-A0A0G4GQH7-F1
#
_entry.id   AF-A0A0G4GQH7-F1
#
_cell.length_a   1.000
_cell.length_b   1.000
_cell.length_c   1.000
_cell.angle_alpha   90.00
_cell.angle_beta   90.00
_cell.angle_gamma   90.00
#
_symmetry.space_group_name_H-M   'P 1'
#
loop_
_entity.id
_entity.type
_entity.pdbx_description
1 polymer ?
#
loop_
_entity_poly.entity_id
_entity_poly.type
_entity_poly.pdbx_seq_one_letter_code
_entity_poly.pdbx_strand_id
1 'polypeptide(L)'
;MSSLLLSVLVSLLVTESLEQAPPITDVGYDREPLAALTRYRQQHRKTIDGRLCAAAFAQDGLTYTDCTDATNPDGATGREWCYYERVVKGRPDGWNYCVPVVDYDAVRSSASEAFTELTSQARVVLDRLNHESGRLMKEEAIYETVCGAEHEAVGAQISKVESLLDKGNHCIAGVEANINKIQTIKSAISTLEMERQKEEESMELNSKNCEGLPGYEESPFADGLRAVYFSGATFSGDAKYRDDPNVDFEFFHKTPIEGVPISAFSARWDGYVLAPQTGYYHFTTIASGGCRLFLSQDAVIVDRMPPPPSPQLTDEPVPLLGPQPGKDETRKATSEKPIKLVGGQKYKIRLEFFHSSHMRWNKPYDATIKLLWSIEGVMSERVVPPSALFKTNPPPALKLSGFDPSTWQLGYAANGEAAFMADSTTVLADLPLKYVNMRMLRTNATPAVGTKLTMTTNMPAKLFVLSQTGESLPVASCEERPLHFHATDDLLHLLSRGPRRTEADRAVGSRILGVHYVDSPAGDVGLAVTHSRPFVLLFDQPQPKGEEACGGETVVLSRPNSDTYAGCEASSQAGDDFSFQYGLSGRHTDGPLGVWRSSVGAGGVYESITVKFSKPVQINEFKFKPLDSFVNRPSEIRLTTTDEPDETGQVFSIRSSNSVRDYRLPRPIVTRRVTATVTAMSGHGQFTGGSFDFIGTPCSPETAASGNAPTHVHHIDCTTTLEKIPEVHPVEEGSVYAFSCPPVSECLAARKGSVYGDGLYAAESNLCKAAIHSGACGVTSSSGHCDFYVTIVGPQPKGFSKGVSRRGVSSLRGPSGYALAFQSLTPPPSFQPAAGMQVDVRVANGTWAAAEIAAVSTLPNQQKEILVKLTQSGAVLKYEWPSAAPSCVLPCGSRVPGRACIKTAQQKGAISFAFSFQPSGVPTPAGFIADNGQERSTKAEVGTPVFGWTRDAHRNIVHCPHKSAAATDPLNSYGISFPPAPETQECREQRVDCTPNSWTVAGLPTGRYLVQAQIGSPCATLAPQHTHKEGTTKQSFDLQVNGVSFVKHKKLAAGQIYWASGEVTVDDKSISVTAECMASGASRESVCARSHTTLMALTIQRIAQPIPDSDDP
;
A
#
# COMPACT_ATOMS: atom_id res chain seq x y z
N MET A 1 -4.53 26.29 61.71
CA MET A 1 -3.21 26.56 62.33
C MET A 1 -3.05 28.01 62.81
N SER A 2 -3.72 29.01 62.25
CA SER A 2 -3.53 30.43 62.66
C SER A 2 -4.07 30.83 64.03
N SER A 3 -4.86 29.99 64.72
CA SER A 3 -5.42 30.32 66.05
C SER A 3 -4.61 29.70 67.21
N LEU A 4 -3.98 28.54 67.00
CA LEU A 4 -3.04 27.91 67.96
C LEU A 4 -1.67 28.61 67.99
N LEU A 5 -1.24 29.17 66.85
CA LEU A 5 -0.05 30.04 66.81
C LEU A 5 -0.27 31.34 67.59
N LEU A 6 -1.51 31.83 67.70
CA LEU A 6 -1.82 33.06 68.45
C LEU A 6 -1.85 32.80 69.97
N SER A 7 -2.31 31.64 70.43
CA SER A 7 -2.34 31.29 71.87
C SER A 7 -0.97 30.93 72.44
N VAL A 8 -0.09 30.32 71.63
CA VAL A 8 1.31 30.04 72.01
C VAL A 8 2.14 31.33 72.04
N LEU A 9 1.92 32.26 71.10
CA LEU A 9 2.55 33.59 71.14
C LEU A 9 2.09 34.44 72.33
N VAL A 10 0.82 34.38 72.72
CA VAL A 10 0.31 35.10 73.92
C VAL A 10 0.87 34.47 75.21
N SER A 11 1.05 33.16 75.26
CA SER A 11 1.61 32.49 76.46
C SER A 11 3.12 32.74 76.62
N LEU A 12 3.88 32.80 75.52
CA LEU A 12 5.31 33.16 75.54
C LEU A 12 5.54 34.64 75.86
N LEU A 13 4.62 35.54 75.47
CA LEU A 13 4.72 36.98 75.79
C LEU A 13 4.35 37.32 77.25
N VAL A 14 3.64 36.43 77.96
CA VAL A 14 3.25 36.65 79.37
C VAL A 14 4.29 36.08 80.35
N THR A 15 5.06 35.05 79.98
CA THR A 15 6.10 34.48 80.85
C THR A 15 7.41 35.28 80.91
N GLU A 16 7.67 36.18 79.96
CA GLU A 16 8.85 37.06 80.00
C GLU A 16 8.64 38.37 80.79
N SER A 17 7.44 38.63 81.32
CA SER A 17 7.11 39.93 81.97
C SER A 17 6.84 39.88 83.48
N LEU A 18 7.08 38.75 84.17
CA LEU A 18 6.73 38.61 85.60
C LEU A 18 7.86 38.24 86.56
N GLU A 19 9.13 38.33 86.16
CA GLU A 19 10.26 37.99 87.06
C GLU A 19 11.24 39.13 87.38
N GLN A 20 10.89 40.39 87.12
CA GLN A 20 11.69 41.54 87.60
C GLN A 20 10.82 42.71 88.06
N ALA A 21 10.18 42.56 89.22
CA ALA A 21 9.82 43.71 90.04
C ALA A 21 11.07 44.11 90.85
N PRO A 22 11.62 45.34 90.70
CA PRO A 22 12.81 45.76 91.43
C PRO A 22 12.48 45.94 92.92
N PRO A 23 13.47 45.76 93.82
CA PRO A 23 13.30 46.05 95.23
C PRO A 23 13.05 47.55 95.42
N ILE A 24 12.09 47.90 96.28
CA ILE A 24 11.84 49.27 96.72
C ILE A 24 13.04 49.70 97.58
N THR A 25 14.04 50.31 96.95
CA THR A 25 15.07 51.06 97.66
C THR A 25 14.56 52.47 97.92
N ASP A 26 14.44 52.76 99.20
CA ASP A 26 14.17 54.03 99.86
C ASP A 26 14.78 55.22 99.10
N VAL A 27 13.91 56.08 98.58
CA VAL A 27 14.31 57.34 97.95
C VAL A 27 14.88 58.20 99.07
N GLY A 28 16.21 58.30 99.10
CA GLY A 28 16.96 59.17 99.99
C GLY A 28 16.51 60.62 99.84
N TYR A 29 15.47 61.00 100.56
CA TYR A 29 15.18 62.38 100.89
C TYR A 29 16.27 62.81 101.86
N ASP A 30 17.08 63.76 101.41
CA ASP A 30 18.02 64.45 102.27
C ASP A 30 17.22 65.07 103.42
N ARG A 31 17.39 64.53 104.63
CA ARG A 31 16.56 64.87 105.81
C ARG A 31 17.02 66.17 106.48
N GLU A 32 18.18 66.70 106.10
CA GLU A 32 18.74 67.93 106.69
C GLU A 32 17.84 69.17 106.51
N PRO A 33 17.22 69.45 105.35
CA PRO A 33 16.32 70.60 105.19
C PRO A 33 15.02 70.46 105.99
N LEU A 34 14.50 69.24 106.15
CA LEU A 34 13.25 68.95 106.86
C LEU A 34 13.41 68.93 108.38
N ALA A 35 14.60 68.54 108.88
CA ALA A 35 14.93 68.61 110.31
C ALA A 35 14.97 70.06 110.82
N ALA A 36 15.45 71.02 109.99
CA ALA A 36 15.44 72.43 110.35
C ALA A 36 14.02 73.01 110.52
N LEU A 37 13.05 72.51 109.75
CA LEU A 37 11.65 72.95 109.79
C LEU A 37 10.82 72.30 110.92
N THR A 38 11.28 71.18 111.48
CA THR A 38 10.54 70.41 112.50
C THR A 38 11.17 70.45 113.89
N ARG A 39 12.34 71.10 114.04
CA ARG A 39 13.11 71.14 115.30
C ARG A 39 12.35 71.64 116.53
N TYR A 40 11.30 72.44 116.32
CA TYR A 40 10.49 73.00 117.40
C TYR A 40 9.09 72.37 117.54
N ARG A 41 8.76 71.32 116.76
CA ARG A 41 7.43 70.68 116.74
C ARG A 41 7.41 69.45 117.65
N GLN A 42 6.75 69.54 118.81
CA GLN A 42 6.70 68.43 119.77
C GLN A 42 5.61 67.38 119.45
N GLN A 43 4.47 67.80 118.87
CA GLN A 43 3.35 66.91 118.54
C GLN A 43 2.63 67.36 117.25
N HIS A 44 2.00 66.42 116.53
CA HIS A 44 1.18 66.72 115.35
C HIS A 44 -0.23 67.12 115.77
N ARG A 45 -0.44 68.41 116.03
CA ARG A 45 -1.78 68.95 116.28
C ARG A 45 -2.44 69.42 115.00
N LYS A 46 -3.74 69.14 114.91
CA LYS A 46 -4.63 69.66 113.87
C LYS A 46 -5.71 70.51 114.50
N THR A 47 -6.16 71.49 113.75
CA THR A 47 -7.37 72.25 114.07
C THR A 47 -8.61 71.42 113.82
N ILE A 48 -9.75 71.84 114.37
CA ILE A 48 -11.05 71.17 114.20
C ILE A 48 -11.48 71.01 112.74
N ASP A 49 -10.99 71.87 111.85
CA ASP A 49 -11.19 71.77 110.40
C ASP A 49 -10.11 70.95 109.68
N GLY A 50 -9.23 70.28 110.44
CA GLY A 50 -8.24 69.33 109.94
C GLY A 50 -6.92 69.94 109.45
N ARG A 51 -6.72 71.26 109.60
CA ARG A 51 -5.47 71.92 109.19
C ARG A 51 -4.39 71.74 110.22
N LEU A 52 -3.14 71.67 109.78
CA LEU A 52 -2.00 71.51 110.68
C LEU A 52 -1.72 72.85 111.39
N CYS A 53 -1.57 72.79 112.71
CA CYS A 53 -1.13 73.96 113.48
C CYS A 53 0.31 74.33 113.12
N ALA A 54 0.60 75.63 113.01
CA ALA A 54 1.95 76.13 112.74
C ALA A 54 2.96 75.60 113.76
N ALA A 55 4.16 75.24 113.30
CA ALA A 55 5.20 74.68 114.17
C ALA A 55 5.68 75.66 115.26
N ALA A 56 5.59 76.97 115.01
CA ALA A 56 5.71 78.02 116.03
C ALA A 56 5.02 79.30 115.55
N PHE A 57 4.42 80.05 116.48
CA PHE A 57 3.83 81.37 116.20
C PHE A 57 3.99 82.31 117.39
N ALA A 58 3.88 83.61 117.17
CA ALA A 58 3.97 84.62 118.22
C ALA A 58 2.64 85.39 118.36
N GLN A 59 2.23 85.64 119.60
CA GLN A 59 1.04 86.43 119.95
C GLN A 59 1.36 87.22 121.22
N ASP A 60 1.02 88.52 121.24
CA ASP A 60 1.24 89.44 122.37
C ASP A 60 2.68 89.45 122.93
N GLY A 61 3.67 89.26 122.06
CA GLY A 61 5.10 89.26 122.42
C GLY A 61 5.64 87.93 122.97
N LEU A 62 4.80 86.89 123.07
CA LEU A 62 5.21 85.54 123.49
C LEU A 62 5.16 84.57 122.29
N THR A 63 6.08 83.60 122.27
CA THR A 63 6.20 82.60 121.20
C THR A 63 5.69 81.24 121.69
N TYR A 64 4.80 80.62 120.91
CA TYR A 64 4.20 79.32 121.19
C TYR A 64 4.61 78.31 120.12
N THR A 65 4.94 77.08 120.51
CA THR A 65 5.33 75.98 119.62
C THR A 65 4.29 74.84 119.57
N ASP A 66 3.16 75.04 120.24
CA ASP A 66 2.00 74.17 120.23
C ASP A 66 0.74 75.03 120.33
N CYS A 67 -0.44 74.41 120.29
CA CYS A 67 -1.68 75.09 120.61
C CYS A 67 -1.61 75.71 122.00
N THR A 68 -2.09 76.95 122.10
CA THR A 68 -2.03 77.72 123.34
C THR A 68 -3.43 78.13 123.77
N ASP A 69 -3.63 78.23 125.08
CA ASP A 69 -4.83 78.77 125.72
C ASP A 69 -4.76 80.29 125.96
N ALA A 70 -3.66 80.94 125.55
CA ALA A 70 -3.53 82.40 125.56
C ALA A 70 -4.68 83.09 124.82
N THR A 71 -4.88 84.38 125.07
CA THR A 71 -5.93 85.16 124.40
C THR A 71 -5.80 85.00 122.89
N ASN A 72 -6.85 84.49 122.26
CA ASN A 72 -6.86 84.31 120.83
C ASN A 72 -6.98 85.67 120.10
N PRO A 73 -6.75 85.72 118.79
CA PRO A 73 -6.77 86.97 118.04
C PRO A 73 -8.12 87.70 118.06
N ASP A 74 -9.20 87.01 118.43
CA ASP A 74 -10.55 87.57 118.59
C ASP A 74 -10.84 88.00 120.05
N GLY A 75 -9.86 87.92 120.96
CA GLY A 75 -9.96 88.35 122.35
C GLY A 75 -10.54 87.32 123.32
N ALA A 76 -10.88 86.10 122.87
CA ALA A 76 -11.41 85.03 123.72
C ALA A 76 -10.29 84.19 124.34
N THR A 77 -10.50 83.76 125.60
CA THR A 77 -9.56 82.93 126.39
C THR A 77 -10.19 81.60 126.79
N GLY A 78 -9.36 80.60 127.11
CA GLY A 78 -9.81 79.33 127.72
C GLY A 78 -9.99 78.13 126.78
N ARG A 79 -9.63 78.25 125.49
CA ARG A 79 -9.61 77.12 124.56
C ARG A 79 -8.36 77.14 123.70
N GLU A 80 -7.68 76.01 123.66
CA GLU A 80 -6.43 75.86 122.91
C GLU A 80 -6.64 76.14 121.42
N TRP A 81 -5.83 77.05 120.89
CA TRP A 81 -5.86 77.46 119.50
C TRP A 81 -4.44 77.60 118.96
N CYS A 82 -4.34 77.60 117.63
CA CYS A 82 -3.09 77.81 116.92
C CYS A 82 -3.32 78.62 115.66
N TYR A 83 -2.31 79.36 115.19
CA TYR A 83 -2.31 79.84 113.81
C TYR A 83 -2.09 78.66 112.86
N TYR A 84 -2.68 78.74 111.67
CA TYR A 84 -2.36 77.80 110.60
C TYR A 84 -0.94 78.06 110.07
N GLU A 85 -0.25 77.00 109.66
CA GLU A 85 1.06 77.13 108.99
C GLU A 85 0.89 77.80 107.61
N ARG A 86 1.58 78.92 107.33
CA ARG A 86 1.53 79.62 106.03
C ARG A 86 2.86 79.64 105.29
N VAL A 87 2.77 79.34 104.00
CA VAL A 87 3.77 79.66 102.96
C VAL A 87 3.52 81.12 102.50
N VAL A 88 4.40 82.06 102.89
CA VAL A 88 4.69 83.45 102.39
C VAL A 88 3.68 84.04 101.35
N LYS A 89 3.03 85.21 101.43
CA LYS A 89 3.21 86.54 102.08
C LYS A 89 1.84 87.27 102.13
N GLY A 90 1.51 87.98 103.23
CA GLY A 90 0.73 89.23 103.15
C GLY A 90 -0.68 89.38 103.76
N ARG A 91 -0.99 88.83 104.96
CA ARG A 91 -1.93 89.33 106.01
C ARG A 91 -2.18 88.23 107.09
N PRO A 92 -2.16 88.49 108.41
CA PRO A 92 -2.07 87.46 109.46
C PRO A 92 -3.42 86.85 109.93
N ASP A 93 -4.39 86.65 109.05
CA ASP A 93 -5.78 86.42 109.50
C ASP A 93 -6.23 84.93 109.47
N GLY A 94 -5.46 83.98 110.02
CA GLY A 94 -5.87 82.56 109.95
C GLY A 94 -5.45 81.70 111.14
N TRP A 95 -6.35 81.53 112.10
CA TRP A 95 -6.20 80.71 113.30
C TRP A 95 -7.46 79.85 113.54
N ASN A 96 -7.36 78.76 114.31
CA ASN A 96 -8.52 77.97 114.77
C ASN A 96 -8.21 77.11 116.01
N TYR A 97 -9.23 76.51 116.61
CA TYR A 97 -9.13 75.63 117.77
C TYR A 97 -8.58 74.25 117.43
N CYS A 98 -7.83 73.68 118.37
CA CYS A 98 -7.16 72.40 118.19
C CYS A 98 -8.00 71.17 118.60
N VAL A 99 -7.74 70.03 117.95
CA VAL A 99 -8.32 68.70 118.25
C VAL A 99 -7.38 67.92 119.20
N PRO A 100 -7.90 66.99 120.04
CA PRO A 100 -7.08 66.08 120.84
C PRO A 100 -6.10 65.23 119.99
N VAL A 101 -5.05 64.72 120.64
CA VAL A 101 -4.01 63.90 120.00
C VAL A 101 -4.55 62.51 119.60
N VAL A 102 -4.21 62.03 118.40
CA VAL A 102 -4.61 60.69 117.88
C VAL A 102 -3.70 59.59 118.44
N ASP A 103 -4.29 58.49 118.91
CA ASP A 103 -3.59 57.27 119.35
C ASP A 103 -3.43 56.28 118.17
N TYR A 104 -2.23 56.18 117.63
CA TYR A 104 -1.91 55.35 116.47
C TYR A 104 -1.72 53.86 116.81
N ASP A 105 -1.55 53.50 118.08
CA ASP A 105 -1.27 52.11 118.47
C ASP A 105 -2.57 51.28 118.50
N ALA A 106 -3.68 51.89 118.91
CA ALA A 106 -5.01 51.27 118.87
C ALA A 106 -5.49 50.95 117.44
N VAL A 107 -5.12 51.78 116.45
CA VAL A 107 -5.49 51.55 115.04
C VAL A 107 -4.70 50.38 114.44
N ARG A 108 -3.42 50.26 114.82
CA ARG A 108 -2.53 49.20 114.29
C ARG A 108 -2.93 47.80 114.76
N SER A 109 -3.39 47.65 116.01
CA SER A 109 -3.81 46.35 116.54
C SER A 109 -5.06 45.80 115.83
N SER A 110 -6.08 46.64 115.63
CA SER A 110 -7.34 46.22 114.99
C SER A 110 -7.15 45.82 113.52
N ALA A 111 -6.27 46.49 112.78
CA ALA A 111 -5.97 46.12 111.39
C ALA A 111 -5.27 44.75 111.29
N SER A 112 -4.39 44.43 112.23
CA SER A 112 -3.63 43.17 112.24
C SER A 112 -4.54 41.94 112.38
N GLU A 113 -5.56 42.01 113.23
CA GLU A 113 -6.52 40.90 113.41
C GLU A 113 -7.32 40.63 112.12
N ALA A 114 -7.79 41.68 111.44
CA ALA A 114 -8.57 41.54 110.21
C ALA A 114 -7.79 40.87 109.05
N PHE A 115 -6.50 41.18 108.90
CA PHE A 115 -5.66 40.56 107.87
C PHE A 115 -5.39 39.08 108.11
N THR A 116 -5.34 38.66 109.37
CA THR A 116 -5.05 37.26 109.74
C THR A 116 -6.21 36.35 109.36
N GLU A 117 -7.45 36.81 109.59
CA GLU A 117 -8.66 36.08 109.20
C GLU A 117 -8.76 35.91 107.67
N LEU A 118 -8.53 36.98 106.91
CA LEU A 118 -8.62 36.93 105.44
C LEU A 118 -7.61 35.97 104.81
N THR A 119 -6.41 35.88 105.38
CA THR A 119 -5.34 34.99 104.90
C THR A 119 -5.73 33.51 105.05
N SER A 120 -6.47 33.17 106.11
CA SER A 120 -6.94 31.80 106.34
C SER A 120 -7.94 31.34 105.28
N GLN A 121 -8.86 32.24 104.89
CA GLN A 121 -9.90 31.96 103.90
C GLN A 121 -9.31 31.81 102.49
N ALA A 122 -8.30 32.61 102.14
CA ALA A 122 -7.63 32.53 100.84
C ALA A 122 -6.90 31.19 100.62
N ARG A 123 -6.30 30.61 101.66
CA ARG A 123 -5.60 29.31 101.57
C ARG A 123 -6.53 28.17 101.18
N VAL A 124 -7.74 28.14 101.75
CA VAL A 124 -8.73 27.10 101.45
C VAL A 124 -9.15 27.11 99.96
N VAL A 125 -9.26 28.30 99.37
CA VAL A 125 -9.62 28.44 97.95
C VAL A 125 -8.47 27.99 97.04
N LEU A 126 -7.23 28.30 97.41
CA LEU A 126 -6.04 27.90 96.66
C LEU A 126 -5.89 26.38 96.58
N ASP A 127 -6.11 25.68 97.70
CA ASP A 127 -6.03 24.22 97.73
C ASP A 127 -7.09 23.55 96.84
N ARG A 128 -8.29 24.13 96.77
CA ARG A 128 -9.36 23.63 95.89
C ARG A 128 -9.03 23.82 94.40
N LEU A 129 -8.47 24.98 94.04
CA LEU A 129 -8.02 25.24 92.66
C LEU A 129 -6.90 24.28 92.22
N ASN A 130 -5.93 24.04 93.10
CA ASN A 130 -4.84 23.10 92.83
C ASN A 130 -5.36 21.66 92.62
N HIS A 131 -6.38 21.25 93.37
CA HIS A 131 -7.00 19.94 93.19
C HIS A 131 -7.67 19.79 91.81
N GLU A 132 -8.46 20.78 91.39
CA GLU A 132 -9.14 20.75 90.08
C GLU A 132 -8.15 20.84 88.92
N SER A 133 -7.11 21.67 89.02
CA SER A 133 -6.03 21.72 88.03
C SER A 133 -5.35 20.35 87.88
N GLY A 134 -5.05 19.67 88.99
CA GLY A 134 -4.50 18.31 88.96
C GLY A 134 -5.44 17.28 88.33
N ARG A 135 -6.76 17.45 88.44
CA ARG A 135 -7.74 16.56 87.79
C ARG A 135 -7.77 16.77 86.27
N LEU A 136 -7.80 18.02 85.81
CA LEU A 136 -7.81 18.35 84.39
C LEU A 136 -6.53 17.87 83.68
N MET A 137 -5.36 18.04 84.30
CA MET A 137 -4.09 17.54 83.74
C MET A 137 -4.09 16.01 83.55
N LYS A 138 -4.77 15.27 84.43
CA LYS A 138 -4.92 13.82 84.27
C LYS A 138 -5.88 13.45 83.15
N GLU A 139 -6.98 14.17 83.00
CA GLU A 139 -7.93 13.95 81.90
C GLU A 139 -7.28 14.24 80.53
N GLU A 140 -6.48 15.30 80.42
CA GLU A 140 -5.71 15.64 79.22
C GLU A 140 -4.70 14.54 78.86
N ALA A 141 -3.94 14.05 79.84
CA ALA A 141 -2.99 12.96 79.61
C ALA A 141 -3.68 11.68 79.11
N ILE A 142 -4.86 11.34 79.63
CA ILE A 142 -5.65 10.19 79.15
C ILE A 142 -6.13 10.44 77.72
N TYR A 143 -6.58 11.64 77.41
CA TYR A 143 -7.01 12.02 76.06
C TYR A 143 -5.88 11.89 75.03
N GLU A 144 -4.68 12.40 75.33
CA GLU A 144 -3.52 12.24 74.44
C GLU A 144 -3.15 10.76 74.23
N THR A 145 -3.24 9.94 75.28
CA THR A 145 -2.87 8.52 75.21
C THR A 145 -3.84 7.71 74.35
N VAL A 146 -5.15 8.01 74.41
CA VAL A 146 -6.19 7.23 73.72
C VAL A 146 -6.45 7.75 72.31
N CYS A 147 -6.45 9.08 72.11
CA CYS A 147 -6.90 9.69 70.85
C CYS A 147 -5.75 10.30 70.02
N GLY A 148 -4.55 10.49 70.57
CA GLY A 148 -3.44 11.16 69.88
C GLY A 148 -2.90 10.38 68.67
N ALA A 149 -2.68 9.08 68.83
CA ALA A 149 -2.05 8.25 67.80
C ALA A 149 -2.93 8.04 66.55
N GLU A 150 -4.25 7.95 66.70
CA GLU A 150 -5.17 7.80 65.57
C GLU A 150 -5.32 9.09 64.76
N HIS A 151 -5.29 10.25 65.42
CA HIS A 151 -5.35 11.56 64.76
C HIS A 151 -4.09 11.84 63.93
N GLU A 152 -2.91 11.43 64.40
CA GLU A 152 -1.66 11.58 63.65
C GLU A 152 -1.64 10.71 62.39
N ALA A 153 -2.17 9.49 62.47
CA ALA A 153 -2.33 8.59 61.33
C ALA A 153 -3.30 9.16 60.28
N VAL A 154 -4.42 9.77 60.71
CA VAL A 154 -5.38 10.44 59.81
C VAL A 154 -4.75 11.68 59.17
N GLY A 155 -3.98 12.47 59.92
CA GLY A 155 -3.21 13.60 59.38
C GLY A 155 -2.24 13.18 58.27
N ALA A 156 -1.50 12.09 58.48
CA ALA A 156 -0.60 11.54 57.47
C ALA A 156 -1.32 11.05 56.20
N GLN A 157 -2.52 10.48 56.34
CA GLN A 157 -3.36 10.10 55.20
C GLN A 157 -3.87 11.32 54.42
N ILE A 158 -4.29 12.38 55.11
CA ILE A 158 -4.74 13.63 54.49
C ILE A 158 -3.61 14.28 53.69
N SER A 159 -2.40 14.39 54.26
CA SER A 159 -1.24 14.94 53.53
C SER A 159 -0.86 14.12 52.30
N LYS A 160 -1.06 12.79 52.36
CA LYS A 160 -0.85 11.91 51.19
C LYS A 160 -1.90 12.16 50.09
N VAL A 161 -3.15 12.42 50.47
CA VAL A 161 -4.23 12.78 49.53
C VAL A 161 -3.97 14.16 48.91
N GLU A 162 -3.54 15.15 49.70
CA GLU A 162 -3.15 16.48 49.19
C GLU A 162 -2.01 16.38 48.16
N SER A 163 -0.98 15.59 48.45
CA SER A 163 0.12 15.36 47.50
C SER A 163 -0.34 14.69 46.19
N LEU A 164 -1.32 13.77 46.26
CA LEU A 164 -1.90 13.16 45.06
C LEU A 164 -2.74 14.16 44.27
N LEU A 165 -3.46 15.05 44.95
CA LEU A 165 -4.25 16.10 44.32
C LEU A 165 -3.34 17.10 43.57
N ASP A 166 -2.23 17.50 44.18
CA ASP A 166 -1.24 18.40 43.56
C ASP A 166 -0.60 17.78 42.32
N LYS A 167 -0.24 16.49 42.39
CA LYS A 167 0.24 15.75 41.21
C LYS A 167 -0.82 15.65 40.13
N GLY A 168 -2.08 15.43 40.50
CA GLY A 168 -3.22 15.44 39.59
C GLY A 168 -3.37 16.78 38.88
N ASN A 169 -3.34 17.89 39.62
CA ASN A 169 -3.41 19.25 39.08
C ASN A 169 -2.23 19.56 38.14
N HIS A 170 -1.02 19.11 38.48
CA HIS A 170 0.14 19.27 37.61
C HIS A 170 0.01 18.47 36.30
N CYS A 171 -0.51 17.24 36.36
CA CYS A 171 -0.81 16.44 35.17
C CYS A 171 -1.90 17.10 34.30
N ILE A 172 -2.96 17.65 34.90
CA ILE A 172 -4.03 18.35 34.19
C ILE A 172 -3.48 19.58 33.46
N ALA A 173 -2.65 20.39 34.12
CA ALA A 173 -1.98 21.54 33.47
C ALA A 173 -1.08 21.09 32.29
N GLY A 174 -0.41 19.94 32.42
CA GLY A 174 0.35 19.32 31.33
C GLY A 174 -0.54 18.90 30.15
N VAL A 175 -1.73 18.36 30.43
CA VAL A 175 -2.72 18.00 29.41
C VAL A 175 -3.25 19.26 28.70
N GLU A 176 -3.58 20.32 29.42
CA GLU A 176 -4.03 21.60 28.84
C GLU A 176 -2.97 22.22 27.93
N ALA A 177 -1.69 22.20 28.35
CA ALA A 177 -0.58 22.66 27.53
C ALA A 177 -0.43 21.83 26.23
N ASN A 178 -0.65 20.53 26.30
CA ASN A 178 -0.62 19.65 25.13
C ASN A 178 -1.80 19.90 24.19
N ILE A 179 -3.00 20.18 24.72
CA ILE A 179 -4.17 20.56 23.92
C ILE A 179 -3.87 21.83 23.11
N ASN A 180 -3.25 22.84 23.72
CA ASN A 180 -2.85 24.06 23.00
C ASN A 180 -1.83 23.79 21.89
N LYS A 181 -0.83 22.93 22.15
CA LYS A 181 0.13 22.50 21.11
C LYS A 181 -0.56 21.75 19.96
N ILE A 182 -1.51 20.87 20.27
CA ILE A 182 -2.30 20.14 19.26
C ILE A 182 -3.10 21.13 18.40
N GLN A 183 -3.67 22.17 18.99
CA GLN A 183 -4.38 23.22 18.23
C GLN A 183 -3.43 24.00 17.31
N THR A 184 -2.24 24.35 17.77
CA THR A 184 -1.22 24.99 16.92
C THR A 184 -0.81 24.10 15.77
N ILE A 185 -0.55 22.81 16.03
CA ILE A 185 -0.22 21.83 14.98
C ILE A 185 -1.37 21.70 13.98
N LYS A 186 -2.62 21.65 14.46
CA LYS A 186 -3.81 21.58 13.60
C LYS A 186 -3.92 22.80 12.68
N SER A 187 -3.63 24.00 13.19
CA SER A 187 -3.60 25.21 12.34
C SER A 187 -2.47 25.18 11.31
N ALA A 188 -1.28 24.69 11.68
CA ALA A 188 -0.16 24.56 10.76
C ALA A 188 -0.44 23.54 9.63
N ILE A 189 -1.08 22.40 9.95
CA ILE A 189 -1.51 21.41 8.96
C ILE A 189 -2.47 22.03 7.95
N SER A 190 -3.47 22.78 8.43
CA SER A 190 -4.44 23.45 7.55
C SER A 190 -3.77 24.47 6.61
N THR A 191 -2.78 25.22 7.09
CA THR A 191 -2.00 26.14 6.25
C THR A 191 -1.21 25.40 5.17
N LEU A 192 -0.51 24.31 5.56
CA LEU A 192 0.26 23.49 4.63
C LEU A 192 -0.63 22.81 3.58
N GLU A 193 -1.84 22.38 3.94
CA GLU A 193 -2.82 21.82 3.01
C GLU A 193 -3.26 22.85 1.95
N MET A 194 -3.48 24.10 2.36
CA MET A 194 -3.82 25.19 1.45
C MET A 194 -2.66 25.55 0.52
N GLU A 195 -1.42 25.56 1.03
CA GLU A 195 -0.23 25.78 0.22
C GLU A 195 -0.02 24.65 -0.80
N ARG A 196 -0.15 23.40 -0.35
CA ARG A 196 -0.08 22.20 -1.22
C ARG A 196 -1.11 22.27 -2.34
N GLN A 197 -2.36 22.61 -2.03
CA GLN A 197 -3.42 22.70 -3.03
C GLN A 197 -3.13 23.81 -4.05
N LYS A 198 -2.63 24.96 -3.60
CA LYS A 198 -2.25 26.06 -4.48
C LYS A 198 -1.06 25.69 -5.38
N GLU A 199 -0.11 24.92 -4.86
CA GLU A 199 1.00 24.37 -5.64
C GLU A 199 0.51 23.34 -6.66
N GLU A 200 -0.38 22.41 -6.28
CA GLU A 200 -1.01 21.44 -7.19
C GLU A 200 -1.74 22.13 -8.35
N GLU A 201 -2.59 23.12 -8.06
CA GLU A 201 -3.29 23.91 -9.08
C GLU A 201 -2.30 24.67 -9.99
N SER A 202 -1.18 25.15 -9.45
CA SER A 202 -0.12 25.79 -10.26
C SER A 202 0.66 24.78 -11.12
N MET A 203 0.80 23.54 -10.65
CA MET A 203 1.43 22.44 -11.38
C MET A 203 0.54 21.94 -12.50
N GLU A 204 -0.78 21.88 -12.33
CA GLU A 204 -1.74 21.54 -13.40
C GLU A 204 -1.73 22.57 -14.54
N LEU A 205 -1.52 23.86 -14.22
CA LEU A 205 -1.42 24.93 -15.22
C LEU A 205 -0.04 25.03 -15.90
N ASN A 206 0.95 24.28 -15.41
CA ASN A 206 2.30 24.31 -15.94
C ASN A 206 2.33 23.60 -17.30
N SER A 207 2.77 24.30 -18.35
CA SER A 207 2.90 23.72 -19.70
C SER A 207 3.91 22.57 -19.79
N LYS A 208 4.72 22.35 -18.75
CA LYS A 208 5.63 21.20 -18.60
C LYS A 208 5.01 20.02 -17.85
N ASN A 209 3.80 20.16 -17.30
CA ASN A 209 3.11 19.07 -16.65
C ASN A 209 2.36 18.24 -17.70
N CYS A 210 2.81 17.01 -17.89
CA CYS A 210 2.24 16.07 -18.85
C CYS A 210 1.33 15.01 -18.17
N GLU A 211 1.12 15.13 -16.86
CA GLU A 211 0.23 14.27 -16.07
C GLU A 211 -1.20 14.34 -16.64
N GLY A 212 -1.77 13.18 -17.02
CA GLY A 212 -3.11 13.10 -17.61
C GLY A 212 -3.22 13.27 -19.14
N LEU A 213 -2.12 13.50 -19.87
CA LEU A 213 -2.15 13.52 -21.35
C LEU A 213 -2.30 12.08 -21.92
N PRO A 214 -3.16 11.87 -22.95
CA PRO A 214 -3.28 10.56 -23.61
C PRO A 214 -1.94 10.06 -24.14
N GLY A 215 -1.56 8.84 -23.75
CA GLY A 215 -0.28 8.23 -24.16
C GLY A 215 0.92 8.58 -23.27
N TYR A 216 0.79 9.53 -22.34
CA TYR A 216 1.79 9.82 -21.33
C TYR A 216 1.64 8.86 -20.15
N GLU A 217 2.75 8.29 -19.68
CA GLU A 217 2.78 7.41 -18.51
C GLU A 217 3.70 8.02 -17.46
N GLU A 218 3.20 8.19 -16.24
CA GLU A 218 3.99 8.64 -15.11
C GLU A 218 5.17 7.68 -14.86
N SER A 219 6.33 8.23 -14.51
CA SER A 219 7.44 7.36 -14.08
C SER A 219 7.00 6.57 -12.84
N PRO A 220 7.39 5.29 -12.72
CA PRO A 220 6.95 4.45 -11.61
C PRO A 220 7.26 5.16 -10.29
N PHE A 221 6.26 5.20 -9.39
CA PHE A 221 6.41 5.84 -8.10
C PHE A 221 7.45 5.09 -7.28
N ALA A 222 8.45 5.81 -6.77
CA ALA A 222 9.49 5.22 -5.96
C ALA A 222 8.96 4.92 -4.55
N ASP A 223 9.01 3.66 -4.16
CA ASP A 223 8.39 3.13 -2.95
C ASP A 223 9.42 2.68 -1.89
N GLY A 224 10.69 3.02 -2.09
CA GLY A 224 11.78 2.80 -1.13
C GLY A 224 12.39 1.40 -1.17
N LEU A 225 13.09 1.00 -0.12
CA LEU A 225 13.60 -0.35 0.09
C LEU A 225 12.88 -1.01 1.26
N ARG A 226 12.69 -2.32 1.18
CA ARG A 226 12.14 -3.09 2.31
C ARG A 226 13.24 -3.38 3.31
N ALA A 227 13.12 -2.84 4.51
CA ALA A 227 14.04 -3.05 5.61
C ALA A 227 13.52 -4.13 6.56
N VAL A 228 14.39 -5.06 6.93
CA VAL A 228 14.18 -6.02 8.01
C VAL A 228 15.19 -5.72 9.12
N TYR A 229 14.69 -5.38 10.30
CA TYR A 229 15.47 -5.11 11.51
C TYR A 229 15.40 -6.31 12.45
N PHE A 230 16.55 -6.89 12.76
CA PHE A 230 16.68 -8.02 13.66
C PHE A 230 17.15 -7.55 15.04
N SER A 231 16.64 -8.16 16.10
CA SER A 231 17.01 -7.84 17.48
C SER A 231 18.44 -8.26 17.87
N GLY A 232 19.11 -9.07 17.04
CA GLY A 232 20.52 -9.43 17.18
C GLY A 232 21.40 -8.79 16.11
N ALA A 233 22.71 -8.70 16.38
CA ALA A 233 23.70 -8.13 15.45
C ALA A 233 24.13 -9.07 14.30
N THR A 234 23.63 -10.31 14.29
CA THR A 234 24.03 -11.37 13.33
C THR A 234 22.92 -11.73 12.34
N PHE A 235 21.94 -10.85 12.12
CA PHE A 235 20.75 -11.12 11.30
C PHE A 235 19.92 -12.28 11.86
N SER A 236 19.79 -12.31 13.20
CA SER A 236 19.05 -13.32 13.95
C SER A 236 18.24 -12.69 15.08
N GLY A 237 17.29 -13.43 15.63
CA GLY A 237 16.35 -12.94 16.64
C GLY A 237 15.05 -12.39 16.04
N ASP A 238 14.30 -11.64 16.85
CA ASP A 238 13.01 -11.09 16.43
C ASP A 238 13.19 -10.10 15.29
N ALA A 239 12.45 -10.31 14.19
CA ALA A 239 12.48 -9.47 13.01
C ALA A 239 11.31 -8.47 13.01
N LYS A 240 11.60 -7.21 12.68
CA LYS A 240 10.63 -6.14 12.48
C LYS A 240 10.82 -5.52 11.09
N TYR A 241 9.73 -5.16 10.44
CA TYR A 241 9.74 -4.70 9.06
C TYR A 241 9.39 -3.23 8.97
N ARG A 242 10.06 -2.52 8.06
CA ARG A 242 9.71 -1.14 7.69
C ARG A 242 10.09 -0.91 6.24
N ASP A 243 9.28 -0.15 5.51
CA ASP A 243 9.67 0.31 4.19
C ASP A 243 10.38 1.66 4.35
N ASP A 244 11.64 1.74 3.93
CA ASP A 244 12.49 2.92 4.09
C ASP A 244 12.66 3.64 2.74
N PRO A 245 12.19 4.89 2.59
CA PRO A 245 12.26 5.62 1.32
C PRO A 245 13.70 5.87 0.86
N ASN A 246 14.65 5.95 1.80
CA ASN A 246 16.08 6.03 1.55
C ASN A 246 16.87 5.48 2.73
N VAL A 247 18.16 5.17 2.51
CA VAL A 247 19.08 4.75 3.56
C VAL A 247 19.98 5.92 3.95
N ASP A 248 19.52 6.72 4.91
CA ASP A 248 20.26 7.83 5.52
C ASP A 248 19.87 7.97 7.00
N PHE A 249 20.43 7.09 7.84
CA PHE A 249 20.01 6.93 9.23
C PHE A 249 21.10 7.28 10.24
N GLU A 250 20.69 8.00 11.28
CA GLU A 250 21.46 8.34 12.47
C GLU A 250 20.64 7.99 13.72
N PHE A 251 20.91 6.82 14.29
CA PHE A 251 20.28 6.29 15.49
C PHE A 251 21.09 6.66 16.74
N PHE A 252 21.05 7.92 17.15
CA PHE A 252 21.73 8.39 18.37
C PHE A 252 20.84 8.21 19.59
N HIS A 253 21.16 7.24 20.44
CA HIS A 253 20.36 6.87 21.62
C HIS A 253 18.88 6.57 21.29
N LYS A 254 18.61 6.13 20.06
CA LYS A 254 17.26 5.85 19.55
C LYS A 254 17.19 4.42 19.05
N THR A 255 16.08 3.76 19.33
CA THR A 255 15.79 2.45 18.73
C THR A 255 15.57 2.61 17.21
N PRO A 256 16.08 1.69 16.37
CA PRO A 256 15.84 1.74 14.93
C PRO A 256 14.36 1.63 14.58
N ILE A 257 13.64 0.80 15.33
CA ILE A 257 12.20 0.55 15.26
C ILE A 257 11.71 -0.04 16.58
N GLU A 258 10.49 0.29 16.99
CA GLU A 258 9.90 -0.20 18.23
C GLU A 258 10.03 -1.72 18.38
N GLY A 259 10.52 -2.16 19.55
CA GLY A 259 10.79 -3.57 19.84
C GLY A 259 12.18 -4.08 19.44
N VAL A 260 13.00 -3.29 18.74
CA VAL A 260 14.41 -3.63 18.46
C VAL A 260 15.33 -2.91 19.45
N PRO A 261 16.24 -3.61 20.15
CA PRO A 261 17.10 -3.00 21.15
C PRO A 261 18.16 -2.07 20.52
N ILE A 262 18.51 -1.00 21.26
CA ILE A 262 19.56 -0.04 20.84
C ILE A 262 20.98 -0.59 20.99
N SER A 263 21.18 -1.59 21.84
CA SER A 263 22.49 -2.11 22.21
C SER A 263 23.07 -3.03 21.14
N ALA A 264 22.24 -3.79 20.43
CA ALA A 264 22.67 -4.67 19.36
C ALA A 264 21.51 -4.91 18.41
N PHE A 265 21.72 -4.74 17.11
CA PHE A 265 20.72 -5.03 16.10
C PHE A 265 21.39 -5.18 14.74
N SER A 266 20.67 -5.72 13.77
CA SER A 266 21.08 -5.72 12.36
C SER A 266 19.92 -5.34 11.47
N ALA A 267 20.23 -4.84 10.29
CA ALA A 267 19.25 -4.38 9.32
C ALA A 267 19.64 -4.84 7.93
N ARG A 268 18.67 -5.35 7.17
CA ARG A 268 18.81 -5.74 5.77
C ARG A 268 17.79 -4.95 4.94
N TRP A 269 18.27 -4.17 3.98
CA TRP A 269 17.44 -3.47 2.99
C TRP A 269 17.50 -4.20 1.67
N ASP A 270 16.34 -4.60 1.15
CA ASP A 270 16.17 -5.27 -0.13
C ASP A 270 15.29 -4.45 -1.07
N GLY A 271 15.63 -4.47 -2.36
CA GLY A 271 14.84 -3.85 -3.41
C GLY A 271 15.66 -3.62 -4.67
N TYR A 272 15.47 -2.47 -5.28
CA TYR A 272 16.06 -2.08 -6.54
C TYR A 272 16.47 -0.62 -6.56
N VAL A 273 17.58 -0.33 -7.24
CA VAL A 273 18.04 1.02 -7.51
C VAL A 273 17.93 1.34 -9.00
N LEU A 274 17.29 2.46 -9.35
CA LEU A 274 17.17 2.97 -10.71
C LEU A 274 18.38 3.86 -11.03
N ALA A 275 19.11 3.55 -12.09
CA ALA A 275 20.14 4.45 -12.59
C ALA A 275 19.48 5.60 -13.38
N PRO A 276 19.63 6.89 -12.99
CA PRO A 276 19.00 8.01 -13.68
C PRO A 276 19.53 8.21 -15.11
N GLN A 277 20.78 7.81 -15.34
CA GLN A 277 21.46 7.92 -16.63
C GLN A 277 22.54 6.85 -16.77
N THR A 278 22.93 6.54 -18.00
CA THR A 278 24.00 5.58 -18.27
C THR A 278 25.35 6.16 -17.84
N GLY A 279 26.14 5.41 -17.09
CA GLY A 279 27.44 5.88 -16.58
C GLY A 279 28.16 4.88 -15.71
N TYR A 280 29.34 5.28 -15.24
CA TYR A 280 30.17 4.53 -14.29
C TYR A 280 29.89 5.06 -12.88
N TYR A 281 29.25 4.24 -12.06
CA TYR A 281 28.81 4.58 -10.71
C TYR A 281 29.81 4.11 -9.67
N HIS A 282 30.07 4.95 -8.67
CA HIS A 282 30.68 4.54 -7.42
C HIS A 282 29.62 4.52 -6.34
N PHE A 283 29.47 3.41 -5.64
CA PHE A 283 28.62 3.34 -4.45
C PHE A 283 29.48 3.53 -3.21
N THR A 284 28.95 4.28 -2.25
CA THR A 284 29.63 4.55 -0.97
C THR A 284 28.65 4.29 0.17
N THR A 285 29.11 3.59 1.21
CA THR A 285 28.41 3.48 2.49
C THR A 285 29.14 4.26 3.57
N ILE A 286 28.40 4.97 4.43
CA ILE A 286 28.93 5.54 5.69
C ILE A 286 28.30 4.76 6.83
N ALA A 287 29.08 3.90 7.49
CA ALA A 287 28.58 2.96 8.49
C ALA A 287 29.42 3.02 9.77
N SER A 288 28.76 2.99 10.93
CA SER A 288 29.45 2.89 12.24
C SER A 288 29.68 1.47 12.73
N GLY A 289 28.88 0.52 12.24
CA GLY A 289 29.12 -0.90 12.43
C GLY A 289 29.56 -1.55 11.11
N GLY A 290 29.40 -2.86 10.96
CA GLY A 290 29.75 -3.52 9.70
C GLY A 290 28.65 -3.38 8.66
N CYS A 291 29.02 -3.42 7.38
CA CYS A 291 28.08 -3.40 6.28
C CYS A 291 28.55 -4.21 5.06
N ARG A 292 27.60 -4.67 4.26
CA ARG A 292 27.82 -5.23 2.92
C ARG A 292 26.82 -4.65 1.94
N LEU A 293 27.27 -4.25 0.76
CA LEU A 293 26.41 -3.83 -0.34
C LEU A 293 26.53 -4.80 -1.50
N PHE A 294 25.38 -5.25 -1.99
CA PHE A 294 25.28 -6.11 -3.16
C PHE A 294 24.51 -5.40 -4.26
N LEU A 295 24.97 -5.56 -5.51
CA LEU A 295 24.29 -5.11 -6.72
C LEU A 295 24.21 -6.26 -7.71
N SER A 296 23.00 -6.59 -8.17
CA SER A 296 22.77 -7.71 -9.11
C SER A 296 23.40 -9.03 -8.64
N GLN A 297 23.41 -9.26 -7.33
CA GLN A 297 24.03 -10.40 -6.60
C GLN A 297 25.53 -10.23 -6.26
N ASP A 298 26.28 -9.37 -6.95
CA ASP A 298 27.69 -9.16 -6.66
C ASP A 298 27.91 -8.28 -5.42
N ALA A 299 28.74 -8.73 -4.48
CA ALA A 299 29.18 -7.91 -3.36
C ALA A 299 30.15 -6.82 -3.83
N VAL A 300 29.68 -5.58 -3.86
CA VAL A 300 30.44 -4.41 -4.32
C VAL A 300 31.11 -3.65 -3.18
N ILE A 301 30.61 -3.81 -1.94
CA ILE A 301 31.23 -3.27 -0.72
C ILE A 301 31.14 -4.33 0.37
N VAL A 302 32.26 -4.57 1.07
CA VAL A 302 32.32 -5.38 2.29
C VAL A 302 33.19 -4.63 3.30
N ASP A 303 32.59 -4.13 4.38
CA ASP A 303 33.31 -3.39 5.43
C ASP A 303 32.97 -3.95 6.82
N ARG A 304 33.99 -4.44 7.55
CA ARG A 304 33.87 -5.01 8.91
C ARG A 304 32.83 -6.14 9.06
N MET A 305 32.51 -6.82 7.97
CA MET A 305 31.72 -8.05 7.92
C MET A 305 32.50 -9.13 7.17
N PRO A 306 32.22 -10.43 7.40
CA PRO A 306 32.79 -11.49 6.59
C PRO A 306 32.37 -11.33 5.12
N PRO A 307 33.26 -11.65 4.16
CA PRO A 307 32.85 -11.73 2.76
C PRO A 307 31.72 -12.76 2.60
N PRO A 308 30.82 -12.57 1.62
CA PRO A 308 29.77 -13.56 1.38
C PRO A 308 30.38 -14.91 0.96
N PRO A 309 29.82 -16.04 1.42
CA PRO A 309 30.35 -17.37 1.13
C PRO A 309 30.18 -17.78 -0.35
N SER A 310 29.21 -17.17 -1.04
CA SER A 310 28.98 -17.33 -2.47
C SER A 310 28.47 -16.01 -3.08
N PRO A 311 28.49 -15.86 -4.42
CA PRO A 311 27.86 -14.72 -5.10
C PRO A 311 26.34 -14.68 -4.95
N GLN A 312 25.71 -15.72 -4.41
CA GLN A 312 24.25 -15.73 -4.25
C GLN A 312 23.85 -15.00 -2.97
N LEU A 313 22.78 -14.20 -3.08
CA LEU A 313 22.16 -13.57 -1.92
C LEU A 313 21.53 -14.65 -1.03
N THR A 314 21.96 -14.72 0.22
CA THR A 314 21.43 -15.65 1.23
C THR A 314 20.84 -14.86 2.39
N ASP A 315 19.87 -15.47 3.07
CA ASP A 315 19.27 -14.88 4.28
C ASP A 315 19.84 -15.46 5.58
N GLU A 316 20.86 -16.30 5.49
CA GLU A 316 21.50 -16.95 6.63
C GLU A 316 22.11 -15.93 7.63
N PRO A 317 22.17 -16.29 8.93
CA PRO A 317 22.85 -15.48 9.94
C PRO A 317 24.30 -15.20 9.56
N VAL A 318 24.73 -13.95 9.72
CA VAL A 318 26.10 -13.53 9.38
C VAL A 318 26.92 -13.43 10.67
N PRO A 319 28.02 -14.19 10.81
CA PRO A 319 28.86 -14.11 12.01
C PRO A 319 29.56 -12.75 12.08
N LEU A 320 29.75 -12.25 13.31
CA LEU A 320 30.54 -11.04 13.53
C LEU A 320 32.03 -11.36 13.40
N LEU A 321 32.77 -10.44 12.78
CA LEU A 321 34.22 -10.44 12.90
C LEU A 321 34.58 -10.03 14.34
N GLY A 322 35.64 -10.63 14.90
CA GLY A 322 36.14 -10.23 16.22
C GLY A 322 36.55 -8.75 16.27
N PRO A 323 36.65 -8.14 17.47
CA PRO A 323 36.99 -6.73 17.61
C PRO A 323 38.34 -6.42 16.96
N GLN A 324 38.35 -5.43 16.05
CA GLN A 324 39.56 -4.97 15.36
C GLN A 324 40.05 -3.68 16.01
N PRO A 325 41.34 -3.56 16.38
CA PRO A 325 41.89 -2.37 17.03
C PRO A 325 41.67 -1.10 16.18
N GLY A 326 41.15 -0.03 16.80
CA GLY A 326 40.99 1.29 16.16
C GLY A 326 39.88 1.38 15.11
N LYS A 327 38.86 0.50 15.17
CA LYS A 327 37.73 0.46 14.21
C LYS A 327 36.34 0.66 14.85
N ASP A 328 36.25 1.38 15.96
CA ASP A 328 34.99 1.74 16.64
C ASP A 328 34.38 3.07 16.13
N GLU A 329 34.93 3.62 15.05
CA GLU A 329 34.53 4.88 14.45
C GLU A 329 33.54 4.70 13.27
N THR A 330 32.80 5.77 12.95
CA THR A 330 32.01 5.82 11.70
C THR A 330 32.95 5.87 10.51
N ARG A 331 32.86 4.89 9.60
CA ARG A 331 33.74 4.77 8.43
C ARG A 331 32.97 4.93 7.13
N LYS A 332 33.63 5.54 6.15
CA LYS A 332 33.22 5.59 4.76
C LYS A 332 33.89 4.46 3.97
N ALA A 333 33.12 3.64 3.26
CA ALA A 333 33.61 2.61 2.36
C ALA A 333 33.01 2.83 0.96
N THR A 334 33.84 2.74 -0.08
CA THR A 334 33.43 2.95 -1.48
C THR A 334 33.74 1.69 -2.29
N SER A 335 32.92 1.39 -3.29
CA SER A 335 33.12 0.28 -4.20
C SER A 335 34.51 0.30 -4.83
N GLU A 336 35.20 -0.84 -4.88
CA GLU A 336 36.58 -0.92 -5.38
C GLU A 336 36.72 -0.57 -6.87
N LYS A 337 35.68 -0.85 -7.66
CA LYS A 337 35.65 -0.59 -9.10
C LYS A 337 34.38 0.18 -9.46
N PRO A 338 34.44 1.09 -10.45
CA PRO A 338 33.25 1.72 -10.98
C PRO A 338 32.34 0.68 -11.64
N ILE A 339 31.05 0.75 -11.33
CA ILE A 339 30.03 -0.17 -11.83
C ILE A 339 29.29 0.51 -12.98
N LYS A 340 29.35 -0.08 -14.17
CA LYS A 340 28.64 0.45 -15.33
C LYS A 340 27.14 0.16 -15.22
N LEU A 341 26.33 1.20 -15.08
CA LEU A 341 24.87 1.11 -15.07
C LEU A 341 24.28 1.82 -16.29
N VAL A 342 23.12 1.36 -16.73
CA VAL A 342 22.35 1.87 -17.88
C VAL A 342 21.20 2.72 -17.37
N GLY A 343 21.06 3.93 -17.90
CA GLY A 343 20.01 4.87 -17.53
C GLY A 343 18.62 4.31 -17.80
N GLY A 344 17.72 4.47 -16.84
CA GLY A 344 16.36 3.93 -16.92
C GLY A 344 16.23 2.47 -16.51
N GLN A 345 17.34 1.76 -16.24
CA GLN A 345 17.34 0.39 -15.75
C GLN A 345 17.40 0.34 -14.22
N LYS A 346 16.62 -0.57 -13.64
CA LYS A 346 16.64 -0.91 -12.21
C LYS A 346 17.56 -2.11 -11.97
N TYR A 347 18.34 -2.04 -10.90
CA TYR A 347 19.30 -3.08 -10.49
C TYR A 347 18.94 -3.57 -9.10
N LYS A 348 18.91 -4.89 -8.90
CA LYS A 348 18.63 -5.46 -7.56
C LYS A 348 19.71 -5.00 -6.60
N ILE A 349 19.32 -4.47 -5.45
CA ILE A 349 20.22 -3.96 -4.42
C ILE A 349 19.89 -4.63 -3.09
N ARG A 350 20.93 -5.09 -2.39
CA ARG A 350 20.83 -5.50 -0.98
C ARG A 350 21.88 -4.77 -0.17
N LEU A 351 21.47 -4.10 0.90
CA LEU A 351 22.36 -3.51 1.88
C LEU A 351 22.17 -4.24 3.21
N GLU A 352 23.26 -4.72 3.78
CA GLU A 352 23.30 -5.33 5.10
C GLU A 352 24.09 -4.46 6.05
N PHE A 353 23.63 -4.33 7.28
CA PHE A 353 24.25 -3.53 8.34
C PHE A 353 24.07 -4.21 9.70
N PHE A 354 25.05 -4.09 10.57
CA PHE A 354 24.88 -4.42 11.98
C PHE A 354 25.43 -3.35 12.91
N HIS A 355 24.85 -3.25 14.10
CA HIS A 355 25.36 -2.48 15.23
C HIS A 355 25.50 -3.38 16.46
N SER A 356 26.54 -3.14 17.25
CA SER A 356 26.75 -3.80 18.55
C SER A 356 27.52 -2.88 19.48
N SER A 357 27.00 -2.69 20.70
CA SER A 357 27.62 -1.91 21.77
C SER A 357 29.00 -2.45 22.15
N HIS A 358 29.25 -3.75 21.94
CA HIS A 358 30.55 -4.37 22.18
C HIS A 358 31.60 -3.99 21.12
N MET A 359 31.16 -3.76 19.88
CA MET A 359 32.04 -3.34 18.78
C MET A 359 32.22 -1.83 18.75
N ARG A 360 31.21 -1.07 19.19
CA ARG A 360 31.22 0.40 19.27
C ARG A 360 31.28 0.90 20.72
N TRP A 361 32.25 0.43 21.50
CA TRP A 361 32.30 0.65 22.96
C TRP A 361 32.39 2.12 23.39
N ASN A 362 33.02 3.00 22.60
CA ASN A 362 33.14 4.43 22.91
C ASN A 362 31.80 5.19 22.72
N LYS A 363 30.94 4.71 21.81
CA LYS A 363 29.60 5.24 21.54
C LYS A 363 28.59 4.10 21.37
N PRO A 364 28.29 3.36 22.46
CA PRO A 364 27.63 2.06 22.39
C PRO A 364 26.18 2.09 21.90
N TYR A 365 25.54 3.26 21.94
CA TYR A 365 24.15 3.48 21.55
C TYR A 365 23.99 4.37 20.32
N ASP A 366 25.09 4.74 19.67
CA ASP A 366 25.05 5.47 18.41
C ASP A 366 25.21 4.47 17.27
N ALA A 367 24.30 4.50 16.30
CA ALA A 367 24.47 3.78 15.05
C ALA A 367 24.21 4.69 13.84
N THR A 368 25.03 4.57 12.80
CA THR A 368 24.92 5.38 11.58
C THR A 368 25.04 4.46 10.37
N ILE A 369 24.16 4.64 9.39
CA ILE A 369 24.23 3.98 8.09
C ILE A 369 23.67 4.90 7.00
N LYS A 370 24.48 5.19 5.99
CA LYS A 370 24.08 5.98 4.81
C LYS A 370 24.50 5.27 3.54
N LEU A 371 23.66 5.31 2.50
CA LEU A 371 23.95 4.84 1.15
C LEU A 371 24.06 6.04 0.20
N LEU A 372 25.22 6.17 -0.43
CA LEU A 372 25.57 7.24 -1.36
C LEU A 372 26.02 6.66 -2.69
N TRP A 373 25.94 7.47 -3.73
CA TRP A 373 26.50 7.18 -5.05
C TRP A 373 27.10 8.42 -5.70
N SER A 374 27.97 8.23 -6.69
CA SER A 374 28.45 9.27 -7.62
C SER A 374 28.58 8.70 -9.03
N ILE A 375 28.61 9.56 -10.04
CA ILE A 375 28.86 9.16 -11.44
C ILE A 375 30.13 9.83 -11.90
N GLU A 376 31.11 9.04 -12.36
CA GLU A 376 32.40 9.55 -12.82
C GLU A 376 32.22 10.64 -13.88
N GLY A 377 32.77 11.83 -13.61
CA GLY A 377 32.76 12.97 -14.54
C GLY A 377 31.40 13.62 -14.77
N VAL A 378 30.31 13.16 -14.13
CA VAL A 378 28.96 13.71 -14.37
C VAL A 378 28.23 14.13 -13.09
N MET A 379 28.32 13.36 -12.01
CA MET A 379 27.57 13.63 -10.78
C MET A 379 28.46 13.45 -9.55
N SER A 380 28.51 14.47 -8.69
CA SER A 380 29.20 14.41 -7.40
C SER A 380 28.51 13.45 -6.42
N GLU A 381 29.26 13.01 -5.41
CA GLU A 381 28.75 12.11 -4.39
C GLU A 381 27.55 12.70 -3.64
N ARG A 382 26.48 11.92 -3.54
CA ARG A 382 25.25 12.29 -2.83
C ARG A 382 24.55 11.04 -2.29
N VAL A 383 23.69 11.22 -1.29
CA VAL A 383 22.77 10.17 -0.82
C VAL A 383 21.90 9.73 -2.00
N VAL A 384 21.70 8.41 -2.13
CA VAL A 384 20.81 7.86 -3.15
C VAL A 384 19.39 8.38 -2.86
N PRO A 385 18.79 9.15 -3.78
CA PRO A 385 17.52 9.81 -3.50
C PRO A 385 16.37 8.78 -3.43
N PRO A 386 15.29 9.06 -2.67
CA PRO A 386 14.14 8.18 -2.64
C PRO A 386 13.58 7.85 -4.01
N SER A 387 13.59 8.82 -4.94
CA SER A 387 13.15 8.66 -6.33
C SER A 387 13.92 7.59 -7.13
N ALA A 388 15.06 7.12 -6.62
CA ALA A 388 15.86 6.08 -7.24
C ALA A 388 15.68 4.70 -6.59
N LEU A 389 14.90 4.57 -5.51
CA LEU A 389 14.79 3.32 -4.73
C LEU A 389 13.39 2.72 -4.84
N PHE A 390 13.34 1.42 -5.10
CA PHE A 390 12.11 0.70 -5.37
C PHE A 390 12.09 -0.66 -4.67
N LYS A 391 10.94 -1.07 -4.12
CA LYS A 391 10.78 -2.39 -3.51
C LYS A 391 10.68 -3.47 -4.58
N THR A 392 10.14 -3.13 -5.75
CA THR A 392 9.90 -4.04 -6.86
C THR A 392 10.49 -3.52 -8.19
N ASN A 393 10.76 -4.45 -9.11
CA ASN A 393 11.21 -4.16 -10.46
C ASN A 393 10.18 -4.62 -11.49
N PRO A 394 9.06 -3.90 -11.64
CA PRO A 394 8.15 -4.16 -12.74
C PRO A 394 8.90 -3.95 -14.08
N PRO A 395 8.55 -4.69 -15.13
CA PRO A 395 9.14 -4.52 -16.45
C PRO A 395 9.00 -3.07 -16.93
N PRO A 396 10.06 -2.45 -17.50
CA PRO A 396 9.97 -1.09 -17.98
C PRO A 396 8.98 -1.00 -19.15
N ALA A 397 8.06 -0.03 -19.10
CA ALA A 397 7.18 0.27 -20.22
C ALA A 397 7.99 0.85 -21.41
N LEU A 398 7.48 0.65 -22.63
CA LEU A 398 8.07 1.27 -23.82
C LEU A 398 7.90 2.78 -23.73
N LYS A 399 9.01 3.53 -23.78
CA LYS A 399 9.06 4.99 -23.76
C LYS A 399 9.53 5.50 -25.11
N LEU A 400 8.82 6.51 -25.63
CA LEU A 400 9.15 7.24 -26.85
C LEU A 400 9.57 8.66 -26.46
N SER A 401 10.71 9.14 -26.93
CA SER A 401 11.20 10.49 -26.68
C SER A 401 11.75 11.14 -27.95
N GLY A 402 11.99 12.46 -27.95
CA GLY A 402 12.71 13.15 -29.03
C GLY A 402 11.90 13.60 -30.25
N PHE A 403 10.57 13.38 -30.27
CA PHE A 403 9.69 13.81 -31.37
C PHE A 403 9.02 15.17 -31.12
N ASP A 404 8.73 15.91 -32.19
CA ASP A 404 8.16 17.26 -32.14
C ASP A 404 6.62 17.22 -32.00
N PRO A 405 6.04 17.78 -30.91
CA PRO A 405 4.60 17.73 -30.66
C PRO A 405 3.76 18.59 -31.62
N SER A 406 4.38 19.50 -32.39
CA SER A 406 3.67 20.28 -33.41
C SER A 406 3.38 19.48 -34.68
N THR A 407 4.16 18.42 -34.91
CA THR A 407 4.07 17.56 -36.11
C THR A 407 3.52 16.17 -35.80
N TRP A 408 3.56 15.74 -34.54
CA TRP A 408 3.14 14.40 -34.10
C TRP A 408 2.31 14.45 -32.82
N GLN A 409 1.27 13.62 -32.73
CA GLN A 409 0.45 13.49 -31.53
C GLN A 409 0.45 12.06 -31.01
N LEU A 410 0.70 11.89 -29.71
CA LEU A 410 0.67 10.61 -29.02
C LEU A 410 -0.75 10.25 -28.56
N GLY A 411 -1.07 8.96 -28.53
CA GLY A 411 -2.32 8.43 -28.02
C GLY A 411 -2.27 6.91 -27.90
N TYR A 412 -3.44 6.29 -27.79
CA TYR A 412 -3.61 4.83 -27.79
C TYR A 412 -4.54 4.41 -28.91
N ALA A 413 -4.26 3.26 -29.53
CA ALA A 413 -5.09 2.74 -30.59
C ALA A 413 -6.34 2.06 -30.04
N ALA A 414 -7.51 2.49 -30.50
CA ALA A 414 -8.80 1.90 -30.14
C ALA A 414 -9.82 2.12 -31.27
N ASN A 415 -10.85 1.27 -31.33
CA ASN A 415 -11.97 1.49 -32.24
C ASN A 415 -12.72 2.79 -31.86
N GLY A 416 -12.95 3.63 -32.87
CA GLY A 416 -13.58 4.94 -32.73
C GLY A 416 -12.62 6.09 -32.41
N GLU A 417 -11.33 5.81 -32.24
CA GLU A 417 -10.31 6.83 -31.97
C GLU A 417 -9.92 7.58 -33.25
N ALA A 418 -9.67 8.90 -33.13
CA ALA A 418 -9.23 9.72 -34.27
C ALA A 418 -7.93 9.18 -34.87
N ALA A 419 -7.90 9.01 -36.19
CA ALA A 419 -6.73 8.48 -36.89
C ALA A 419 -5.64 9.53 -37.11
N PHE A 420 -6.01 10.80 -37.29
CA PHE A 420 -5.09 11.88 -37.68
C PHE A 420 -5.17 13.10 -36.76
N MET A 421 -4.10 13.88 -36.72
CA MET A 421 -4.04 15.13 -35.94
C MET A 421 -5.04 16.15 -36.47
N ALA A 422 -5.73 16.85 -35.56
CA ALA A 422 -6.72 17.89 -35.86
C ALA A 422 -7.91 17.45 -36.76
N ASP A 423 -8.01 16.16 -37.12
CA ASP A 423 -9.14 15.56 -37.81
C ASP A 423 -9.89 14.61 -36.85
N SER A 424 -11.02 15.08 -36.33
CA SER A 424 -11.92 14.28 -35.49
C SER A 424 -12.97 13.52 -36.29
N THR A 425 -13.01 13.72 -37.61
CA THR A 425 -14.01 13.12 -38.50
C THR A 425 -13.60 11.74 -38.97
N THR A 426 -12.30 11.48 -39.11
CA THR A 426 -11.76 10.20 -39.55
C THR A 426 -11.28 9.36 -38.36
N VAL A 427 -11.93 8.22 -38.12
CA VAL A 427 -11.64 7.35 -36.97
C VAL A 427 -11.20 5.95 -37.40
N LEU A 428 -10.39 5.31 -36.56
CA LEU A 428 -10.01 3.90 -36.71
C LEU A 428 -11.18 2.99 -36.37
N ALA A 429 -11.36 1.93 -37.15
CA ALA A 429 -12.39 0.91 -36.95
C ALA A 429 -11.85 -0.47 -37.32
N ASP A 430 -12.52 -1.50 -36.79
CA ASP A 430 -12.18 -2.91 -36.97
C ASP A 430 -10.75 -3.27 -36.56
N LEU A 431 -10.18 -2.60 -35.55
CA LEU A 431 -8.88 -2.95 -34.98
C LEU A 431 -8.91 -4.36 -34.36
N PRO A 432 -8.07 -5.31 -34.84
CA PRO A 432 -7.83 -6.57 -34.13
C PRO A 432 -7.34 -6.33 -32.70
N LEU A 433 -7.73 -7.22 -31.78
CA LEU A 433 -7.41 -7.11 -30.35
C LEU A 433 -5.92 -6.93 -30.06
N LYS A 434 -5.04 -7.51 -30.90
CA LYS A 434 -3.58 -7.38 -30.76
C LYS A 434 -3.07 -5.95 -30.91
N TYR A 435 -3.81 -5.05 -31.56
CA TYR A 435 -3.41 -3.65 -31.76
C TYR A 435 -4.10 -2.69 -30.78
N VAL A 436 -5.14 -3.15 -30.09
CA VAL A 436 -5.90 -2.31 -29.12
C VAL A 436 -4.97 -1.98 -27.94
N ASN A 437 -4.99 -0.72 -27.51
CA ASN A 437 -4.15 -0.15 -26.45
C ASN A 437 -2.65 -0.07 -26.76
N MET A 438 -2.21 -0.36 -27.99
CA MET A 438 -0.85 -0.02 -28.42
C MET A 438 -0.65 1.50 -28.43
N ARG A 439 0.58 1.95 -28.13
CA ARG A 439 0.93 3.36 -28.26
C ARG A 439 0.83 3.76 -29.72
N MET A 440 0.12 4.86 -29.98
CA MET A 440 -0.17 5.34 -31.32
C MET A 440 0.44 6.72 -31.52
N LEU A 441 1.13 6.92 -32.63
CA LEU A 441 1.59 8.24 -33.09
C LEU A 441 0.82 8.62 -34.36
N ARG A 442 0.12 9.75 -34.30
CA ARG A 442 -0.72 10.26 -35.39
C ARG A 442 0.06 11.26 -36.25
N THR A 443 -0.14 11.18 -37.56
CA THR A 443 0.30 12.21 -38.50
C THR A 443 -0.80 13.26 -38.72
N ASN A 444 -0.43 14.38 -39.32
CA ASN A 444 -1.41 15.23 -39.99
C ASN A 444 -2.08 14.49 -41.17
N ALA A 445 -3.28 14.90 -41.58
CA ALA A 445 -4.00 14.31 -42.71
C ALA A 445 -3.26 14.49 -44.05
N THR A 446 -2.41 15.51 -44.14
CA THR A 446 -1.52 15.78 -45.28
C THR A 446 -0.10 16.08 -44.78
N PRO A 447 0.71 15.06 -44.45
CA PRO A 447 2.07 15.27 -43.96
C PRO A 447 2.97 15.80 -45.08
N ALA A 448 3.90 16.71 -44.76
CA ALA A 448 4.82 17.26 -45.75
C ALA A 448 5.90 16.24 -46.15
N VAL A 449 6.22 16.15 -47.44
CA VAL A 449 7.28 15.27 -47.93
C VAL A 449 8.63 15.77 -47.40
N GLY A 450 9.47 14.84 -46.94
CA GLY A 450 10.77 15.14 -46.36
C GLY A 450 10.75 15.48 -44.86
N THR A 451 9.56 15.55 -44.24
CA THR A 451 9.47 15.64 -42.77
C THR A 451 10.12 14.41 -42.15
N LYS A 452 11.08 14.65 -41.25
CA LYS A 452 11.77 13.59 -40.51
C LYS A 452 11.10 13.38 -39.16
N LEU A 453 10.82 12.12 -38.85
CA LEU A 453 10.47 11.64 -37.53
C LEU A 453 11.74 11.07 -36.91
N THR A 454 12.30 11.81 -35.97
CA THR A 454 13.38 11.33 -35.11
C THR A 454 12.80 11.05 -33.74
N MET A 455 12.92 9.82 -33.26
CA MET A 455 12.56 9.48 -31.89
C MET A 455 13.57 8.53 -31.29
N THR A 456 13.62 8.45 -29.97
CA THR A 456 14.43 7.49 -29.24
C THR A 456 13.51 6.54 -28.47
N THR A 457 13.76 5.24 -28.57
CA THR A 457 13.07 4.19 -27.80
C THR A 457 13.96 3.70 -26.67
N ASN A 458 13.42 3.51 -25.47
CA ASN A 458 14.19 2.98 -24.32
C ASN A 458 14.46 1.47 -24.40
N MET A 459 13.70 0.75 -25.23
CA MET A 459 13.79 -0.69 -25.43
C MET A 459 13.45 -1.02 -26.90
N PRO A 460 13.90 -2.17 -27.44
CA PRO A 460 13.51 -2.58 -28.78
C PRO A 460 11.99 -2.68 -28.86
N ALA A 461 11.42 -2.27 -29.99
CA ALA A 461 9.98 -2.24 -30.18
C ALA A 461 9.64 -2.66 -31.61
N LYS A 462 8.49 -3.32 -31.77
CA LYS A 462 7.94 -3.55 -33.10
C LYS A 462 7.11 -2.34 -33.50
N LEU A 463 7.52 -1.70 -34.59
CA LEU A 463 6.85 -0.54 -35.16
C LEU A 463 5.92 -1.00 -36.28
N PHE A 464 4.64 -0.70 -36.16
CA PHE A 464 3.66 -0.91 -37.22
C PHE A 464 3.34 0.40 -37.94
N VAL A 465 3.23 0.32 -39.27
CA VAL A 465 2.82 1.41 -40.16
C VAL A 465 1.50 1.04 -40.80
N LEU A 466 0.46 1.81 -40.48
CA LEU A 466 -0.88 1.68 -41.05
C LEU A 466 -1.01 2.69 -42.19
N SER A 467 -1.18 2.20 -43.42
CA SER A 467 -1.29 3.03 -44.61
C SER A 467 -2.30 2.44 -45.60
N GLN A 468 -2.76 3.23 -46.57
CA GLN A 468 -3.75 2.77 -47.55
C GLN A 468 -3.26 1.55 -48.34
N THR A 469 -4.14 0.56 -48.54
CA THR A 469 -3.84 -0.66 -49.30
C THR A 469 -3.61 -0.38 -50.79
N GLY A 470 -2.64 -1.09 -51.39
CA GLY A 470 -2.38 -1.04 -52.84
C GLY A 470 -1.45 0.08 -53.30
N GLU A 471 -0.87 0.86 -52.38
CA GLU A 471 0.05 1.96 -52.65
C GLU A 471 1.42 1.71 -52.01
N SER A 472 2.45 2.45 -52.44
CA SER A 472 3.78 2.44 -51.80
C SER A 472 3.71 2.98 -50.37
N LEU A 473 4.54 2.43 -49.48
CA LEU A 473 4.60 2.86 -48.09
C LEU A 473 4.96 4.37 -48.00
N PRO A 474 4.21 5.19 -47.22
CA PRO A 474 4.40 6.64 -47.18
C PRO A 474 5.62 7.09 -46.35
N VAL A 475 6.38 6.14 -45.79
CA VAL A 475 7.58 6.38 -44.98
C VAL A 475 8.73 5.47 -45.41
N ALA A 476 9.97 5.93 -45.19
CA ALA A 476 11.18 5.14 -45.37
C ALA A 476 12.21 5.45 -44.26
N SER A 477 13.16 4.54 -44.04
CA SER A 477 14.27 4.75 -43.09
C SER A 477 15.15 5.93 -43.51
N CYS A 478 15.58 6.73 -42.53
CA CYS A 478 16.59 7.78 -42.70
C CYS A 478 18.04 7.28 -42.51
N GLU A 479 18.23 6.04 -42.05
CA GLU A 479 19.52 5.55 -41.53
C GLU A 479 20.38 4.85 -42.60
N GLU A 480 21.70 4.74 -42.33
CA GLU A 480 22.67 4.03 -43.18
C GLU A 480 22.34 2.53 -43.34
N ARG A 481 21.54 1.97 -42.43
CA ARG A 481 20.92 0.64 -42.57
C ARG A 481 19.42 0.79 -42.87
N PRO A 482 18.93 0.32 -44.03
CA PRO A 482 17.52 0.41 -44.34
C PRO A 482 16.68 -0.49 -43.42
N LEU A 483 15.69 0.11 -42.74
CA LEU A 483 14.64 -0.63 -42.05
C LEU A 483 13.76 -1.31 -43.11
N HIS A 484 13.71 -2.64 -43.11
CA HIS A 484 12.89 -3.42 -44.03
C HIS A 484 11.49 -3.61 -43.45
N PHE A 485 10.48 -3.10 -44.15
CA PHE A 485 9.09 -3.22 -43.73
C PHE A 485 8.47 -4.51 -44.29
N HIS A 486 7.87 -5.30 -43.41
CA HIS A 486 7.18 -6.54 -43.74
C HIS A 486 5.68 -6.29 -43.76
N ALA A 487 5.01 -6.69 -44.85
CA ALA A 487 3.54 -6.63 -44.91
C ALA A 487 2.93 -7.70 -44.00
N THR A 488 1.74 -7.42 -43.47
CA THR A 488 0.92 -8.38 -42.74
C THR A 488 -0.38 -8.64 -43.50
N ASP A 489 -1.09 -9.71 -43.15
CA ASP A 489 -2.43 -9.99 -43.67
C ASP A 489 -3.54 -9.18 -42.96
N ASP A 490 -3.17 -8.32 -42.00
CA ASP A 490 -4.13 -7.53 -41.24
C ASP A 490 -4.63 -6.32 -42.04
N LEU A 491 -5.95 -6.18 -42.06
CA LEU A 491 -6.66 -5.07 -42.69
C LEU A 491 -7.51 -4.34 -41.66
N LEU A 492 -7.52 -3.02 -41.74
CA LEU A 492 -8.20 -2.11 -40.82
C LEU A 492 -9.05 -1.12 -41.60
N HIS A 493 -10.06 -0.52 -40.97
CA HIS A 493 -10.89 0.48 -41.61
C HIS A 493 -10.69 1.88 -41.03
N LEU A 494 -10.69 2.88 -41.91
CA LEU A 494 -10.92 4.27 -41.58
C LEU A 494 -12.35 4.63 -41.94
N LEU A 495 -13.09 5.17 -40.98
CA LEU A 495 -14.45 5.64 -41.18
C LEU A 495 -14.47 7.17 -41.14
N SER A 496 -15.00 7.81 -42.19
CA SER A 496 -15.18 9.27 -42.24
C SER A 496 -16.59 9.66 -41.78
N ARG A 497 -16.68 10.54 -40.78
CA ARG A 497 -17.91 11.13 -40.24
C ARG A 497 -18.25 12.44 -40.95
N GLY A 498 -19.53 12.70 -41.20
CA GLY A 498 -19.99 13.93 -41.86
C GLY A 498 -19.81 15.21 -41.00
N PRO A 499 -19.70 16.41 -41.62
CA PRO A 499 -19.37 17.66 -40.92
C PRO A 499 -20.55 18.33 -40.18
N ARG A 500 -21.79 17.83 -40.30
CA ARG A 500 -22.98 18.42 -39.64
C ARG A 500 -23.45 17.57 -38.47
N ARG A 501 -23.59 18.20 -37.29
CA ARG A 501 -24.12 17.64 -36.03
C ARG A 501 -25.55 17.07 -36.12
N THR A 502 -26.23 17.18 -37.26
CA THR A 502 -27.58 16.65 -37.49
C THR A 502 -27.62 15.42 -38.41
N GLU A 503 -26.49 15.00 -38.98
CA GLU A 503 -26.33 13.81 -39.84
C GLU A 503 -25.19 12.89 -39.36
N ALA A 504 -24.74 13.07 -38.12
CA ALA A 504 -23.66 12.30 -37.52
C ALA A 504 -24.17 10.90 -37.10
N ASP A 505 -24.09 9.93 -38.02
CA ASP A 505 -23.83 8.50 -37.74
C ASP A 505 -23.80 7.62 -39.00
N ARG A 506 -24.00 8.18 -40.21
CA ARG A 506 -23.60 7.45 -41.42
C ARG A 506 -22.10 7.68 -41.67
N ALA A 507 -21.33 6.60 -41.68
CA ALA A 507 -20.02 6.60 -42.32
C ALA A 507 -20.22 7.06 -43.77
N VAL A 508 -19.70 8.24 -44.13
CA VAL A 508 -19.84 8.81 -45.48
C VAL A 508 -18.90 8.10 -46.45
N GLY A 509 -17.87 7.44 -45.92
CA GLY A 509 -16.98 6.54 -46.65
C GLY A 509 -16.14 5.69 -45.70
N SER A 510 -15.76 4.50 -46.17
CA SER A 510 -14.81 3.60 -45.52
C SER A 510 -13.58 3.44 -46.40
N ARG A 511 -12.38 3.54 -45.83
CA ARG A 511 -11.11 3.25 -46.52
C ARG A 511 -10.38 2.13 -45.80
N ILE A 512 -9.74 1.23 -46.55
CA ILE A 512 -8.99 0.11 -45.98
C ILE A 512 -7.52 0.53 -45.81
N LEU A 513 -6.98 0.27 -44.62
CA LEU A 513 -5.56 0.37 -44.31
C LEU A 513 -4.95 -1.03 -44.24
N GLY A 514 -3.80 -1.20 -44.89
CA GLY A 514 -2.93 -2.35 -44.70
C GLY A 514 -1.91 -2.04 -43.61
N VAL A 515 -1.48 -3.09 -42.91
CA VAL A 515 -0.49 -3.00 -41.83
C VAL A 515 0.85 -3.55 -42.29
N HIS A 516 1.90 -2.75 -42.15
CA HIS A 516 3.28 -3.18 -42.29
C HIS A 516 3.98 -3.09 -40.95
N TYR A 517 5.03 -3.87 -40.71
CA TYR A 517 5.82 -3.77 -39.48
C TYR A 517 7.32 -3.79 -39.74
N VAL A 518 8.07 -3.28 -38.78
CA VAL A 518 9.53 -3.43 -38.72
C VAL A 518 9.98 -3.55 -37.27
N ASP A 519 10.98 -4.38 -37.02
CA ASP A 519 11.62 -4.48 -35.72
C ASP A 519 12.65 -3.36 -35.56
N SER A 520 12.48 -2.56 -34.52
CA SER A 520 13.35 -1.43 -34.20
C SER A 520 14.20 -1.75 -32.97
N PRO A 521 15.53 -1.55 -33.02
CA PRO A 521 16.38 -1.68 -31.85
C PRO A 521 16.05 -0.61 -30.80
N ALA A 522 16.52 -0.80 -29.56
CA ALA A 522 16.52 0.28 -28.59
C ALA A 522 17.48 1.39 -29.05
N GLY A 523 17.09 2.65 -28.90
CA GLY A 523 17.88 3.81 -29.29
C GLY A 523 17.17 4.68 -30.32
N ASP A 524 17.94 5.39 -31.14
CA ASP A 524 17.40 6.34 -32.11
C ASP A 524 16.76 5.59 -33.29
N VAL A 525 15.58 6.08 -33.69
CA VAL A 525 14.77 5.57 -34.79
C VAL A 525 14.43 6.75 -35.70
N GLY A 526 14.97 6.73 -36.92
CA GLY A 526 14.75 7.77 -37.92
C GLY A 526 13.87 7.33 -39.09
N LEU A 527 12.71 7.96 -39.27
CA LEU A 527 11.85 7.80 -40.46
C LEU A 527 11.68 9.11 -41.22
N ALA A 528 11.55 9.05 -42.55
CA ALA A 528 11.21 10.19 -43.39
C ALA A 528 9.90 9.94 -44.13
N VAL A 529 9.04 10.96 -44.20
CA VAL A 529 7.85 10.96 -45.03
C VAL A 529 8.26 11.04 -46.50
N THR A 530 7.96 10.01 -47.28
CA THR A 530 8.30 9.92 -48.71
C THR A 530 7.15 10.37 -49.60
N HIS A 531 5.91 10.25 -49.13
CA HIS A 531 4.71 10.61 -49.86
C HIS A 531 3.80 11.44 -48.96
N SER A 532 3.18 12.49 -49.50
CA SER A 532 2.24 13.35 -48.76
C SER A 532 0.87 12.67 -48.61
N ARG A 533 0.83 11.59 -47.84
CA ARG A 533 -0.35 10.78 -47.55
C ARG A 533 -0.39 10.44 -46.07
N PRO A 534 -1.57 10.38 -45.46
CA PRO A 534 -1.67 10.16 -44.03
C PRO A 534 -1.40 8.69 -43.67
N PHE A 535 -0.82 8.48 -42.50
CA PHE A 535 -0.54 7.15 -41.95
C PHE A 535 -0.57 7.20 -40.43
N VAL A 536 -0.67 6.03 -39.81
CA VAL A 536 -0.64 5.90 -38.34
C VAL A 536 0.49 4.96 -37.96
N LEU A 537 1.23 5.31 -36.91
CA LEU A 537 2.26 4.44 -36.35
C LEU A 537 1.75 3.82 -35.06
N LEU A 538 1.88 2.50 -34.92
CA LEU A 538 1.65 1.80 -33.65
C LEU A 538 2.94 1.20 -33.14
N PHE A 539 3.11 1.20 -31.83
CA PHE A 539 4.28 0.62 -31.18
C PHE A 539 3.83 -0.52 -30.27
N ASP A 540 4.33 -1.71 -30.58
CA ASP A 540 4.24 -2.84 -29.66
C ASP A 540 5.25 -2.63 -28.55
N GLN A 541 4.77 -2.59 -27.32
CA GLN A 541 5.65 -2.85 -26.20
C GLN A 541 5.89 -4.36 -26.19
N PRO A 542 7.15 -4.83 -26.28
CA PRO A 542 7.42 -6.24 -26.05
C PRO A 542 6.86 -6.59 -24.69
N GLN A 543 5.76 -7.34 -24.66
CA GLN A 543 5.33 -7.92 -23.42
C GLN A 543 6.46 -8.84 -22.98
N PRO A 544 6.92 -8.75 -21.72
CA PRO A 544 7.78 -9.77 -21.17
C PRO A 544 6.95 -11.04 -21.09
N LYS A 545 6.94 -11.83 -22.17
CA LYS A 545 6.59 -13.24 -22.10
C LYS A 545 7.71 -13.89 -21.31
N GLY A 546 7.55 -13.93 -19.97
CA GLY A 546 8.37 -14.66 -19.02
C GLY A 546 9.78 -15.00 -19.50
N GLU A 547 10.64 -14.00 -19.73
CA GLU A 547 12.08 -14.23 -19.79
C GLU A 547 12.56 -14.39 -18.34
N GLU A 548 12.10 -15.47 -17.69
CA GLU A 548 12.61 -15.92 -16.39
C GLU A 548 14.05 -16.36 -16.62
N ALA A 549 15.00 -15.58 -16.10
CA ALA A 549 16.38 -15.99 -16.12
C ALA A 549 16.53 -17.28 -15.30
N CYS A 550 16.96 -18.37 -15.94
CA CYS A 550 17.28 -19.63 -15.28
C CYS A 550 18.47 -19.39 -14.34
N GLY A 551 18.19 -19.37 -13.04
CA GLY A 551 19.20 -19.25 -12.00
C GLY A 551 20.06 -20.50 -11.95
N GLY A 552 21.39 -20.35 -11.98
CA GLY A 552 22.32 -21.48 -11.91
C GLY A 552 23.73 -21.15 -12.41
N GLU A 553 24.63 -22.12 -12.28
CA GLU A 553 25.99 -22.03 -12.83
C GLU A 553 25.96 -22.19 -14.36
N THR A 554 26.74 -21.36 -15.06
CA THR A 554 26.85 -21.43 -16.52
C THR A 554 27.70 -22.64 -16.93
N VAL A 555 27.11 -23.57 -17.68
CA VAL A 555 27.72 -24.83 -18.15
C VAL A 555 27.59 -24.97 -19.67
N VAL A 556 28.30 -25.93 -20.26
CA VAL A 556 28.14 -26.26 -21.70
C VAL A 556 26.93 -27.18 -21.86
N LEU A 557 25.87 -26.67 -22.44
CA LEU A 557 24.55 -27.31 -22.52
C LEU A 557 24.45 -28.35 -23.64
N SER A 558 25.22 -28.17 -24.72
CA SER A 558 25.07 -28.92 -25.97
C SER A 558 25.90 -30.20 -26.09
N ARG A 559 26.69 -30.53 -25.07
CA ARG A 559 27.56 -31.72 -25.17
C ARG A 559 26.73 -33.00 -25.07
N PRO A 560 26.99 -34.03 -25.91
CA PRO A 560 26.27 -35.29 -25.86
C PRO A 560 26.29 -36.02 -24.50
N ASN A 561 27.27 -35.71 -23.64
CA ASN A 561 27.40 -36.27 -22.29
C ASN A 561 26.79 -35.37 -21.20
N SER A 562 26.18 -34.24 -21.55
CA SER A 562 25.49 -33.36 -20.61
C SER A 562 24.10 -33.90 -20.26
N ASP A 563 23.65 -33.68 -19.03
CA ASP A 563 22.30 -34.02 -18.58
C ASP A 563 21.20 -33.18 -19.25
N THR A 564 21.58 -32.05 -19.84
CA THR A 564 20.73 -31.16 -20.65
C THR A 564 20.56 -31.61 -22.09
N TYR A 565 21.37 -32.53 -22.60
CA TYR A 565 21.34 -32.91 -24.01
C TYR A 565 20.29 -34.00 -24.28
N ALA A 566 19.39 -33.78 -25.24
CA ALA A 566 18.41 -34.77 -25.67
C ALA A 566 18.70 -35.33 -27.07
N GLY A 567 19.37 -34.56 -27.93
CA GLY A 567 19.68 -34.99 -29.29
C GLY A 567 20.16 -33.84 -30.16
N CYS A 568 20.61 -34.17 -31.36
CA CYS A 568 21.04 -33.19 -32.33
C CYS A 568 20.74 -33.71 -33.75
N GLU A 569 20.47 -32.80 -34.67
CA GLU A 569 20.19 -33.05 -36.07
C GLU A 569 21.00 -32.06 -36.92
N ALA A 570 21.35 -32.42 -38.15
CA ALA A 570 21.94 -31.48 -39.10
C ALA A 570 21.22 -31.58 -40.44
N SER A 571 21.23 -30.49 -41.21
CA SER A 571 20.69 -30.43 -42.57
C SER A 571 21.35 -31.45 -43.50
N SER A 572 22.68 -31.60 -43.39
CA SER A 572 23.46 -32.60 -44.11
C SER A 572 24.77 -32.92 -43.38
N GLN A 573 25.41 -34.04 -43.74
CA GLN A 573 26.71 -34.41 -43.19
C GLN A 573 27.56 -35.21 -44.18
N ALA A 574 28.86 -34.93 -44.25
CA ALA A 574 29.77 -35.53 -45.22
C ALA A 574 30.10 -37.01 -44.95
N GLY A 575 29.79 -37.54 -43.77
CA GLY A 575 30.05 -38.92 -43.34
C GLY A 575 29.99 -39.05 -41.81
N ASP A 576 30.05 -40.28 -41.29
CA ASP A 576 29.89 -40.56 -39.85
C ASP A 576 30.96 -39.86 -38.99
N ASP A 577 32.19 -39.78 -39.51
CA ASP A 577 33.32 -39.11 -38.87
C ASP A 577 33.21 -37.57 -38.84
N PHE A 578 32.26 -36.99 -39.59
CA PHE A 578 31.98 -35.54 -39.63
C PHE A 578 30.53 -35.24 -39.23
N SER A 579 29.94 -36.14 -38.45
CA SER A 579 28.56 -36.03 -38.01
C SER A 579 28.37 -34.85 -37.05
N PHE A 580 27.10 -34.46 -36.91
CA PHE A 580 26.67 -33.41 -35.99
C PHE A 580 27.12 -33.64 -34.54
N GLN A 581 27.21 -34.90 -34.09
CA GLN A 581 27.66 -35.25 -32.73
C GLN A 581 29.11 -34.82 -32.49
N TYR A 582 29.97 -34.98 -33.48
CA TYR A 582 31.36 -34.56 -33.40
C TYR A 582 31.54 -33.05 -33.50
N GLY A 583 30.62 -32.37 -34.17
CA GLY A 583 30.49 -30.91 -34.11
C GLY A 583 30.20 -30.36 -32.70
N LEU A 584 29.70 -31.19 -31.78
CA LEU A 584 29.40 -30.82 -30.38
C LEU A 584 30.34 -31.51 -29.38
N SER A 585 31.45 -32.10 -29.86
CA SER A 585 32.39 -32.87 -29.02
C SER A 585 33.25 -32.01 -28.10
N GLY A 586 33.31 -30.70 -28.32
CA GLY A 586 34.21 -29.78 -27.62
C GLY A 586 35.70 -29.95 -27.97
N ARG A 587 36.05 -30.79 -28.96
CA ARG A 587 37.44 -30.99 -29.40
C ARG A 587 37.96 -29.82 -30.23
N HIS A 588 37.07 -29.16 -30.98
CA HIS A 588 37.40 -27.99 -31.81
C HIS A 588 38.59 -28.22 -32.75
N THR A 589 38.64 -29.38 -33.43
CA THR A 589 39.70 -29.74 -34.40
C THR A 589 39.11 -29.91 -35.80
N ASP A 590 39.70 -29.26 -36.82
CA ASP A 590 39.23 -29.42 -38.21
C ASP A 590 39.75 -30.74 -38.80
N GLY A 591 39.02 -31.82 -38.50
CA GLY A 591 39.34 -33.19 -38.89
C GLY A 591 38.29 -34.18 -38.39
N PRO A 592 38.43 -35.47 -38.75
CA PRO A 592 37.53 -36.53 -38.30
C PRO A 592 37.31 -36.50 -36.78
N LEU A 593 36.08 -36.71 -36.35
CA LEU A 593 35.64 -36.78 -34.96
C LEU A 593 35.74 -35.46 -34.16
N GLY A 594 35.97 -34.32 -34.83
CA GLY A 594 36.19 -33.02 -34.16
C GLY A 594 35.34 -31.84 -34.64
N VAL A 595 34.65 -31.98 -35.77
CA VAL A 595 33.80 -30.95 -36.39
C VAL A 595 32.62 -31.61 -37.09
N TRP A 596 31.54 -30.85 -37.22
CA TRP A 596 30.50 -31.15 -38.19
C TRP A 596 30.90 -30.58 -39.55
N ARG A 597 30.65 -31.34 -40.62
CA ARG A 597 30.85 -30.88 -42.00
C ARG A 597 29.66 -31.28 -42.85
N SER A 598 29.08 -30.32 -43.57
CA SER A 598 27.97 -30.56 -44.49
C SER A 598 28.38 -31.45 -45.67
N SER A 599 27.40 -32.05 -46.34
CA SER A 599 27.63 -32.81 -47.58
C SER A 599 28.23 -31.92 -48.67
N VAL A 600 29.09 -32.50 -49.51
CA VAL A 600 29.69 -31.81 -50.66
C VAL A 600 28.60 -31.56 -51.71
N GLY A 601 28.49 -30.33 -52.20
CA GLY A 601 27.53 -29.91 -53.23
C GLY A 601 26.29 -29.20 -52.69
N ALA A 602 26.16 -29.05 -51.36
CA ALA A 602 25.02 -28.38 -50.74
C ALA A 602 25.11 -26.84 -50.71
N GLY A 603 26.17 -26.25 -51.27
CA GLY A 603 26.32 -24.79 -51.42
C GLY A 603 26.69 -24.03 -50.14
N GLY A 604 26.73 -24.69 -48.98
CA GLY A 604 27.23 -24.17 -47.71
C GLY A 604 26.32 -23.14 -47.01
N VAL A 605 25.46 -22.44 -47.74
CA VAL A 605 24.43 -21.54 -47.21
C VAL A 605 23.15 -22.34 -46.94
N TYR A 606 22.44 -22.01 -45.86
CA TYR A 606 21.30 -22.72 -45.27
C TYR A 606 21.60 -24.07 -44.63
N GLU A 607 22.84 -24.52 -44.67
CA GLU A 607 23.29 -25.66 -43.87
C GLU A 607 23.20 -25.31 -42.38
N SER A 608 22.67 -26.23 -41.58
CA SER A 608 22.36 -26.01 -40.18
C SER A 608 22.64 -27.22 -39.30
N ILE A 609 22.91 -26.92 -38.03
CA ILE A 609 22.96 -27.89 -36.94
C ILE A 609 21.95 -27.49 -35.86
N THR A 610 21.14 -28.44 -35.42
CA THR A 610 20.07 -28.25 -34.43
C THR A 610 20.36 -29.07 -33.20
N VAL A 611 20.40 -28.46 -32.02
CA VAL A 611 20.55 -29.12 -30.73
C VAL A 611 19.22 -29.10 -29.99
N LYS A 612 18.81 -30.25 -29.45
CA LYS A 612 17.63 -30.43 -28.62
C LYS A 612 18.06 -30.70 -27.18
N PHE A 613 17.37 -30.07 -26.23
CA PHE A 613 17.64 -30.18 -24.81
C PHE A 613 16.56 -30.98 -24.09
N SER A 614 16.95 -31.80 -23.12
CA SER A 614 16.06 -32.68 -22.32
C SER A 614 15.18 -31.90 -21.34
N LYS A 615 15.64 -30.70 -20.96
CA LYS A 615 14.97 -29.72 -20.10
C LYS A 615 15.17 -28.32 -20.68
N PRO A 616 14.33 -27.33 -20.34
CA PRO A 616 14.56 -25.94 -20.73
C PRO A 616 15.93 -25.48 -20.26
N VAL A 617 16.63 -24.74 -21.11
CA VAL A 617 17.94 -24.17 -20.82
C VAL A 617 17.95 -22.71 -21.24
N GLN A 618 18.62 -21.86 -20.48
CA GLN A 618 18.90 -20.50 -20.88
C GLN A 618 20.27 -20.45 -21.56
N ILE A 619 20.33 -20.08 -22.83
CA ILE A 619 21.57 -19.92 -23.59
C ILE A 619 22.04 -18.46 -23.47
N ASN A 620 23.25 -18.25 -22.96
CA ASN A 620 23.85 -16.92 -22.78
C ASN A 620 24.85 -16.59 -23.90
N GLU A 621 25.59 -17.60 -24.35
CA GLU A 621 26.63 -17.48 -25.37
C GLU A 621 26.82 -18.82 -26.10
N PHE A 622 27.49 -18.78 -27.24
CA PHE A 622 28.00 -19.99 -27.89
C PHE A 622 29.45 -19.80 -28.33
N LYS A 623 30.20 -20.89 -28.32
CA LYS A 623 31.54 -20.93 -28.92
C LYS A 623 31.45 -21.57 -30.28
N PHE A 624 32.20 -21.02 -31.22
CA PHE A 624 32.28 -21.55 -32.57
C PHE A 624 33.71 -21.54 -33.09
N LYS A 625 34.12 -22.65 -33.69
CA LYS A 625 35.34 -22.75 -34.50
C LYS A 625 34.96 -23.13 -35.94
N PRO A 626 35.25 -22.27 -36.93
CA PRO A 626 35.03 -22.61 -38.34
C PRO A 626 36.06 -23.63 -38.85
N LEU A 627 35.84 -24.16 -40.05
CA LEU A 627 36.82 -24.96 -40.78
C LEU A 627 38.07 -24.13 -41.13
N ASP A 628 39.24 -24.76 -41.21
CA ASP A 628 40.52 -24.11 -41.50
C ASP A 628 40.61 -23.62 -42.96
N SER A 629 39.86 -24.24 -43.89
CA SER A 629 39.75 -23.76 -45.28
C SER A 629 38.89 -22.49 -45.37
N PHE A 630 39.49 -21.36 -45.74
CA PHE A 630 38.82 -20.06 -45.88
C PHE A 630 37.56 -20.08 -46.75
N VAL A 631 37.57 -20.84 -47.85
CA VAL A 631 36.48 -20.89 -48.82
C VAL A 631 35.24 -21.61 -48.27
N ASN A 632 35.43 -22.50 -47.30
CA ASN A 632 34.37 -23.29 -46.66
C ASN A 632 33.93 -22.72 -45.31
N ARG A 633 34.31 -21.48 -44.98
CA ARG A 633 33.94 -20.85 -43.71
C ARG A 633 32.61 -20.12 -43.80
N PRO A 634 31.73 -20.27 -42.80
CA PRO A 634 30.63 -19.35 -42.63
C PRO A 634 31.17 -17.96 -42.28
N SER A 635 30.68 -16.92 -42.95
CA SER A 635 30.85 -15.51 -42.58
C SER A 635 29.70 -15.02 -41.71
N GLU A 636 28.56 -15.73 -41.72
CA GLU A 636 27.38 -15.38 -40.94
C GLU A 636 26.63 -16.65 -40.49
N ILE A 637 26.23 -16.67 -39.21
CA ILE A 637 25.41 -17.73 -38.62
C ILE A 637 24.20 -17.10 -37.95
N ARG A 638 23.02 -17.68 -38.19
CA ARG A 638 21.76 -17.32 -37.54
C ARG A 638 21.37 -18.39 -36.52
N LEU A 639 20.98 -17.96 -35.32
CA LEU A 639 20.41 -18.81 -34.29
C LEU A 639 18.87 -18.68 -34.26
N THR A 640 18.15 -19.79 -34.36
CA THR A 640 16.68 -19.86 -34.19
C THR A 640 16.29 -20.87 -33.10
N THR A 641 15.09 -20.72 -32.54
CA THR A 641 14.59 -21.58 -31.44
C THR A 641 13.24 -22.24 -31.73
N THR A 642 12.60 -21.91 -32.85
CA THR A 642 11.30 -22.43 -33.29
C THR A 642 11.47 -23.52 -34.35
N ASP A 643 10.45 -24.36 -34.52
CA ASP A 643 10.41 -25.43 -35.54
C ASP A 643 10.03 -24.89 -36.94
N GLU A 644 9.52 -23.66 -37.04
CA GLU A 644 9.23 -23.01 -38.31
C GLU A 644 10.49 -22.33 -38.87
N PRO A 645 10.69 -22.30 -40.20
CA PRO A 645 11.75 -21.52 -40.84
C PRO A 645 11.45 -20.02 -40.67
N ASP A 646 11.73 -19.54 -39.47
CA ASP A 646 11.47 -18.18 -39.03
C ASP A 646 12.68 -17.31 -39.39
N GLU A 647 12.47 -16.27 -40.20
CA GLU A 647 13.54 -15.30 -40.56
C GLU A 647 13.93 -14.38 -39.38
N THR A 648 13.29 -14.53 -38.22
CA THR A 648 13.50 -13.70 -37.02
C THR A 648 14.66 -14.14 -36.11
N GLY A 649 15.40 -15.19 -36.47
CA GLY A 649 16.55 -15.67 -35.69
C GLY A 649 17.70 -14.66 -35.57
N GLN A 650 18.47 -14.75 -34.49
CA GLN A 650 19.56 -13.82 -34.19
C GLN A 650 20.80 -14.08 -35.06
N VAL A 651 21.28 -13.05 -35.75
CA VAL A 651 22.37 -13.14 -36.73
C VAL A 651 23.71 -12.73 -36.12
N PHE A 652 24.74 -13.54 -36.35
CA PHE A 652 26.11 -13.34 -35.87
C PHE A 652 27.09 -13.32 -37.04
N SER A 653 27.82 -12.21 -37.19
CA SER A 653 28.94 -12.13 -38.12
C SER A 653 30.15 -12.89 -37.56
N ILE A 654 30.59 -13.93 -38.26
CA ILE A 654 31.69 -14.80 -37.88
C ILE A 654 33.01 -14.16 -38.30
N ARG A 655 33.87 -13.88 -37.33
CA ARG A 655 35.19 -13.29 -37.58
C ARG A 655 36.14 -14.34 -38.15
N SER A 656 36.93 -13.96 -39.17
CA SER A 656 37.93 -14.85 -39.76
C SER A 656 39.00 -15.22 -38.73
N SER A 657 39.00 -16.47 -38.27
CA SER A 657 39.95 -17.02 -37.31
C SER A 657 39.98 -18.54 -37.38
N ASN A 658 41.15 -19.17 -37.17
CA ASN A 658 41.28 -20.63 -37.05
C ASN A 658 41.13 -21.10 -35.58
N SER A 659 40.91 -20.15 -34.65
CA SER A 659 40.72 -20.45 -33.23
C SER A 659 39.23 -20.49 -32.88
N VAL A 660 38.90 -21.20 -31.80
CA VAL A 660 37.59 -21.09 -31.14
C VAL A 660 37.34 -19.63 -30.74
N ARG A 661 36.12 -19.14 -30.93
CA ARG A 661 35.69 -17.80 -30.53
C ARG A 661 34.36 -17.85 -29.80
N ASP A 662 34.18 -16.92 -28.87
CA ASP A 662 32.97 -16.77 -28.06
C ASP A 662 32.06 -15.72 -28.69
N TYR A 663 30.79 -16.06 -28.83
CA TYR A 663 29.73 -15.21 -29.37
C TYR A 663 28.62 -15.08 -28.33
N ARG A 664 28.52 -13.89 -27.72
CA ARG A 664 27.52 -13.60 -26.69
C ARG A 664 26.20 -13.18 -27.29
N LEU A 665 25.12 -13.74 -26.77
CA LEU A 665 23.78 -13.30 -27.13
C LEU A 665 23.51 -11.94 -26.43
N PRO A 666 23.00 -10.92 -27.15
CA PRO A 666 22.52 -9.65 -26.59
C PRO A 666 21.51 -9.81 -25.45
N ARG A 667 20.73 -10.90 -25.46
CA ARG A 667 19.85 -11.33 -24.38
C ARG A 667 19.92 -12.85 -24.26
N PRO A 668 19.96 -13.41 -23.03
CA PRO A 668 19.81 -14.83 -22.84
C PRO A 668 18.50 -15.36 -23.42
N ILE A 669 18.53 -16.55 -24.02
CA ILE A 669 17.34 -17.19 -24.60
C ILE A 669 17.02 -18.47 -23.86
N VAL A 670 15.82 -18.54 -23.25
CA VAL A 670 15.30 -19.79 -22.68
C VAL A 670 14.67 -20.63 -23.79
N THR A 671 15.16 -21.84 -23.99
CA THR A 671 14.69 -22.73 -25.04
C THR A 671 14.90 -24.21 -24.71
N ARG A 672 14.17 -25.09 -25.40
CA ARG A 672 14.45 -26.54 -25.45
C ARG A 672 15.14 -26.97 -26.74
N ARG A 673 15.38 -26.03 -27.65
CA ARG A 673 16.03 -26.28 -28.95
C ARG A 673 16.77 -25.04 -29.44
N VAL A 674 17.94 -25.23 -30.06
CA VAL A 674 18.62 -24.15 -30.78
C VAL A 674 19.13 -24.67 -32.12
N THR A 675 18.88 -23.91 -33.18
CA THR A 675 19.34 -24.21 -34.54
C THR A 675 20.31 -23.14 -34.99
N ALA A 676 21.54 -23.53 -35.33
CA ALA A 676 22.54 -22.67 -35.95
C ALA A 676 22.56 -22.90 -37.46
N THR A 677 22.09 -21.92 -38.22
CA THR A 677 22.01 -21.95 -39.68
C THR A 677 23.06 -21.03 -40.28
N VAL A 678 23.85 -21.52 -41.23
CA VAL A 678 24.80 -20.71 -41.99
C VAL A 678 24.05 -19.85 -43.00
N THR A 679 24.05 -18.53 -42.83
CA THR A 679 23.33 -17.60 -43.73
C THR A 679 24.23 -16.93 -44.74
N ALA A 680 25.54 -16.90 -44.51
CA ALA A 680 26.52 -16.44 -45.50
C ALA A 680 27.86 -17.16 -45.35
N MET A 681 28.58 -17.27 -46.47
CA MET A 681 29.91 -17.88 -46.56
C MET A 681 30.98 -16.84 -46.90
N SER A 682 32.22 -17.08 -46.47
CA SER A 682 33.38 -16.21 -46.79
C SER A 682 33.91 -16.41 -48.22
N GLY A 683 33.51 -17.50 -48.89
CA GLY A 683 33.85 -17.81 -50.28
C GLY A 683 32.87 -18.82 -50.89
N HIS A 684 33.10 -19.21 -52.15
CA HIS A 684 32.27 -20.17 -52.88
C HIS A 684 32.68 -21.63 -52.60
N GLY A 685 32.62 -22.02 -51.32
CA GLY A 685 32.92 -23.37 -50.87
C GLY A 685 31.84 -24.37 -51.29
N GLN A 686 32.21 -25.63 -51.52
CA GLN A 686 31.23 -26.69 -51.86
C GLN A 686 30.56 -27.31 -50.63
N PHE A 687 31.03 -26.98 -49.43
CA PHE A 687 30.51 -27.42 -48.14
C PHE A 687 30.87 -26.40 -47.05
N THR A 688 30.23 -26.51 -45.89
CA THR A 688 30.51 -25.70 -44.71
C THR A 688 30.64 -26.59 -43.48
N GLY A 689 30.94 -25.99 -42.32
CA GLY A 689 30.99 -26.73 -41.07
C GLY A 689 31.69 -25.98 -39.95
N GLY A 690 31.87 -26.69 -38.84
CA GLY A 690 32.59 -26.21 -37.68
C GLY A 690 32.23 -26.98 -36.42
N SER A 691 32.77 -26.51 -35.30
CA SER A 691 32.55 -27.05 -33.96
C SER A 691 31.84 -26.01 -33.09
N PHE A 692 30.78 -26.41 -32.39
CA PHE A 692 29.90 -25.57 -31.59
C PHE A 692 29.86 -26.04 -30.13
N ASP A 693 29.88 -25.09 -29.19
CA ASP A 693 29.47 -25.30 -27.80
C ASP A 693 28.42 -24.25 -27.44
N PHE A 694 27.18 -24.64 -27.15
CA PHE A 694 26.17 -23.72 -26.59
C PHE A 694 26.29 -23.68 -25.07
N ILE A 695 26.38 -22.48 -24.51
CA ILE A 695 26.77 -22.25 -23.12
C ILE A 695 25.68 -21.44 -22.41
N GLY A 696 25.34 -21.87 -21.21
CA GLY A 696 24.25 -21.26 -20.46
C GLY A 696 23.86 -22.03 -19.21
N THR A 697 22.69 -21.76 -18.66
CA THR A 697 22.22 -22.36 -17.40
C THR A 697 21.06 -23.33 -17.66
N PRO A 698 21.10 -24.57 -17.15
CA PRO A 698 19.92 -25.42 -17.15
C PRO A 698 18.84 -24.81 -16.26
N CYS A 699 17.60 -24.78 -16.74
CA CYS A 699 16.49 -24.32 -15.92
C CYS A 699 16.09 -25.47 -14.98
N SER A 700 15.92 -25.18 -13.70
CA SER A 700 15.36 -26.15 -12.76
C SER A 700 13.94 -26.49 -13.21
N PRO A 701 13.44 -27.72 -13.03
CA PRO A 701 12.02 -28.04 -13.26
C PRO A 701 11.06 -27.13 -12.47
N GLU A 702 11.56 -26.34 -11.52
CA GLU A 702 10.82 -25.31 -10.78
C GLU A 702 10.70 -23.94 -11.49
N THR A 703 11.44 -23.70 -12.58
CA THR A 703 11.52 -22.39 -13.27
C THR A 703 11.08 -22.42 -14.74
N ALA A 704 10.28 -23.41 -15.14
CA ALA A 704 9.74 -23.48 -16.50
C ALA A 704 8.23 -23.76 -16.57
N ALA A 705 7.51 -23.51 -15.48
CA ALA A 705 6.06 -23.64 -15.40
C ALA A 705 5.43 -22.37 -14.81
N SER A 706 5.85 -21.18 -15.26
CA SER A 706 5.15 -19.93 -14.98
C SER A 706 4.05 -19.70 -16.02
N GLY A 707 2.99 -20.48 -15.83
CA GLY A 707 1.66 -20.29 -16.37
C GLY A 707 0.68 -20.69 -15.29
N ASN A 708 0.63 -19.90 -14.20
CA ASN A 708 -0.33 -19.97 -13.10
C ASN A 708 -0.69 -21.37 -12.58
N ALA A 709 0.30 -22.14 -12.13
CA ALA A 709 0.08 -23.27 -11.25
C ALA A 709 1.31 -23.45 -10.33
N PRO A 710 1.22 -23.17 -9.01
CA PRO A 710 2.31 -23.44 -8.08
C PRO A 710 2.67 -24.93 -8.08
N THR A 711 3.95 -25.24 -8.27
CA THR A 711 4.51 -26.60 -8.40
C THR A 711 4.81 -27.27 -7.06
N HIS A 712 4.76 -26.51 -5.95
CA HIS A 712 4.92 -27.02 -4.59
C HIS A 712 3.58 -26.98 -3.85
N VAL A 713 3.09 -28.16 -3.47
CA VAL A 713 1.88 -28.28 -2.66
C VAL A 713 2.28 -28.27 -1.19
N HIS A 714 1.93 -27.19 -0.49
CA HIS A 714 2.21 -27.06 0.94
C HIS A 714 1.24 -27.94 1.73
N HIS A 715 1.73 -29.05 2.27
CA HIS A 715 0.96 -29.89 3.18
C HIS A 715 0.84 -29.19 4.53
N ILE A 716 -0.38 -28.77 4.87
CA ILE A 716 -0.68 -27.94 6.05
C ILE A 716 -1.61 -28.69 6.99
N ASP A 717 -1.62 -28.31 8.27
CA ASP A 717 -2.57 -28.88 9.23
C ASP A 717 -3.90 -28.11 9.25
N CYS A 718 -4.92 -28.70 9.88
CA CYS A 718 -6.24 -28.10 10.02
C CYS A 718 -6.27 -26.89 10.99
N THR A 719 -5.13 -26.29 11.35
CA THR A 719 -5.01 -25.10 12.20
C THR A 719 -4.16 -23.98 11.59
N THR A 720 -3.57 -24.23 10.41
CA THR A 720 -2.62 -23.35 9.74
C THR A 720 -3.34 -22.14 9.11
N THR A 721 -2.71 -20.97 9.23
CA THR A 721 -3.12 -19.69 8.62
C THR A 721 -2.01 -19.23 7.68
N LEU A 722 -2.30 -18.33 6.73
CA LEU A 722 -1.31 -17.91 5.73
C LEU A 722 -0.06 -17.29 6.39
N GLU A 723 -0.25 -16.50 7.45
CA GLU A 723 0.82 -15.83 8.20
C GLU A 723 1.83 -16.77 8.89
N LYS A 724 1.48 -18.05 9.05
CA LYS A 724 2.33 -19.03 9.73
C LYS A 724 3.23 -19.82 8.79
N ILE A 725 3.21 -19.52 7.50
CA ILE A 725 3.92 -20.26 6.45
C ILE A 725 5.08 -19.38 5.96
N PRO A 726 6.33 -19.60 6.39
CA PRO A 726 7.45 -18.72 6.07
C PRO A 726 7.70 -18.56 4.56
N GLU A 727 7.33 -19.56 3.76
CA GLU A 727 7.60 -19.63 2.31
C GLU A 727 6.66 -18.78 1.45
N VAL A 728 5.54 -18.29 1.99
CA VAL A 728 4.58 -17.43 1.27
C VAL A 728 4.75 -15.94 1.59
N HIS A 729 5.81 -15.57 2.31
CA HIS A 729 6.12 -14.19 2.66
C HIS A 729 7.34 -13.65 1.88
N PRO A 730 7.26 -12.40 1.36
CA PRO A 730 6.16 -11.46 1.50
C PRO A 730 4.93 -11.83 0.65
N VAL A 731 3.74 -11.58 1.20
CA VAL A 731 2.44 -11.83 0.56
C VAL A 731 2.27 -10.83 -0.59
N GLU A 732 2.48 -11.31 -1.81
CA GLU A 732 2.38 -10.51 -3.04
C GLU A 732 0.96 -10.62 -3.64
N GLU A 733 0.36 -9.49 -3.99
CA GLU A 733 -0.96 -9.46 -4.65
C GLU A 733 -0.87 -10.10 -6.04
N GLY A 734 -1.75 -11.04 -6.31
CA GLY A 734 -1.76 -11.86 -7.52
C GLY A 734 -1.05 -13.21 -7.38
N SER A 735 -0.26 -13.42 -6.31
CA SER A 735 0.45 -14.69 -6.10
C SER A 735 -0.51 -15.84 -5.77
N VAL A 736 -0.22 -17.02 -6.33
CA VAL A 736 -1.02 -18.23 -6.20
C VAL A 736 -0.18 -19.33 -5.58
N TYR A 737 -0.66 -19.93 -4.49
CA TYR A 737 0.01 -21.02 -3.76
C TYR A 737 -0.88 -22.26 -3.70
N ALA A 738 -0.30 -23.46 -3.85
CA ALA A 738 -1.03 -24.72 -3.71
C ALA A 738 -0.89 -25.24 -2.27
N PHE A 739 -2.00 -25.66 -1.68
CA PHE A 739 -2.05 -26.23 -0.34
C PHE A 739 -2.77 -27.58 -0.37
N SER A 740 -2.35 -28.48 0.52
CA SER A 740 -2.99 -29.78 0.74
C SER A 740 -3.40 -29.90 2.19
N CYS A 741 -4.69 -30.14 2.43
CA CYS A 741 -5.25 -30.35 3.76
C CYS A 741 -5.45 -31.85 4.07
N PRO A 742 -5.43 -32.24 5.35
CA PRO A 742 -5.85 -33.57 5.81
C PRO A 742 -7.32 -33.84 5.43
N PRO A 743 -7.80 -35.09 5.57
CA PRO A 743 -9.18 -35.45 5.25
C PRO A 743 -10.19 -34.49 5.88
N VAL A 744 -11.17 -34.04 5.09
CA VAL A 744 -12.12 -32.97 5.45
C VAL A 744 -12.87 -33.25 6.76
N SER A 745 -13.12 -34.53 7.09
CA SER A 745 -13.72 -34.95 8.36
C SER A 745 -12.89 -34.57 9.59
N GLU A 746 -11.56 -34.61 9.48
CA GLU A 746 -10.64 -34.23 10.55
C GLU A 746 -10.63 -32.70 10.77
N CYS A 747 -10.59 -31.93 9.67
CA CYS A 747 -10.59 -30.47 9.75
C CYS A 747 -11.93 -29.88 10.23
N LEU A 748 -13.05 -30.56 9.98
CA LEU A 748 -14.36 -30.18 10.53
C LEU A 748 -14.49 -30.53 12.03
N ALA A 749 -13.86 -31.62 12.48
CA ALA A 749 -13.84 -32.00 13.90
C ALA A 749 -12.89 -31.13 14.76
N ALA A 750 -11.89 -30.48 14.13
CA ALA A 750 -10.93 -29.62 14.81
C ALA A 750 -11.62 -28.38 15.45
N ARG A 751 -11.55 -28.26 16.78
CA ARG A 751 -12.20 -27.17 17.55
C ARG A 751 -11.51 -25.80 17.46
N LYS A 752 -10.28 -25.72 16.92
CA LYS A 752 -9.48 -24.48 16.82
C LYS A 752 -9.47 -23.91 15.40
N GLY A 753 -9.29 -22.59 15.29
CA GLY A 753 -9.22 -21.87 14.02
C GLY A 753 -10.58 -21.34 13.55
N SER A 754 -10.63 -20.04 13.33
CA SER A 754 -11.79 -19.30 12.82
C SER A 754 -11.64 -19.04 11.32
N VAL A 755 -12.76 -18.84 10.63
CA VAL A 755 -12.79 -18.39 9.24
C VAL A 755 -13.40 -17.00 9.23
N TYR A 756 -12.80 -16.06 8.50
CA TYR A 756 -13.27 -14.68 8.43
C TYR A 756 -13.50 -14.29 6.97
N GLY A 757 -14.76 -14.01 6.59
CA GLY A 757 -15.13 -13.67 5.21
C GLY A 757 -16.05 -14.67 4.51
N ASP A 758 -16.46 -14.33 3.29
CA ASP A 758 -17.33 -15.13 2.42
C ASP A 758 -16.97 -14.83 0.96
N GLY A 759 -16.53 -15.84 0.21
CA GLY A 759 -15.92 -15.68 -1.12
C GLY A 759 -14.46 -15.22 -1.06
N LEU A 760 -14.21 -14.06 -0.43
CA LEU A 760 -12.87 -13.59 -0.05
C LEU A 760 -12.67 -13.78 1.46
N TYR A 761 -11.49 -14.25 1.86
CA TYR A 761 -11.18 -14.60 3.25
C TYR A 761 -9.99 -13.81 3.78
N ALA A 762 -9.98 -13.50 5.09
CA ALA A 762 -8.83 -12.85 5.72
C ALA A 762 -7.62 -13.79 5.76
N ALA A 763 -6.40 -13.25 5.69
CA ALA A 763 -5.14 -14.02 5.79
C ALA A 763 -5.01 -14.80 7.12
N GLU A 764 -5.67 -14.33 8.17
CA GLU A 764 -5.77 -14.93 9.50
C GLU A 764 -6.81 -16.06 9.57
N SER A 765 -7.52 -16.34 8.48
CA SER A 765 -8.46 -17.45 8.39
C SER A 765 -7.73 -18.77 8.35
N ASN A 766 -8.31 -19.78 9.00
CA ASN A 766 -7.87 -21.15 8.88
C ASN A 766 -8.00 -21.63 7.42
N LEU A 767 -6.88 -21.95 6.77
CA LEU A 767 -6.83 -22.20 5.32
C LEU A 767 -7.68 -23.41 4.90
N CYS A 768 -7.63 -24.51 5.65
CA CYS A 768 -8.43 -25.72 5.34
C CYS A 768 -9.94 -25.48 5.53
N LYS A 769 -10.34 -24.83 6.63
CA LYS A 769 -11.75 -24.51 6.86
C LYS A 769 -12.27 -23.45 5.90
N ALA A 770 -11.44 -22.49 5.51
CA ALA A 770 -11.77 -21.50 4.49
C ALA A 770 -11.91 -22.15 3.09
N ALA A 771 -11.05 -23.12 2.74
CA ALA A 771 -11.17 -23.91 1.50
C ALA A 771 -12.44 -24.77 1.46
N ILE A 772 -12.87 -25.31 2.60
CA ILE A 772 -14.16 -26.03 2.72
C ILE A 772 -15.33 -25.03 2.62
N HIS A 773 -15.24 -23.88 3.28
CA HIS A 773 -16.26 -22.84 3.24
C HIS A 773 -16.44 -22.26 1.83
N SER A 774 -15.34 -22.07 1.08
CA SER A 774 -15.33 -21.59 -0.31
C SER A 774 -15.79 -22.64 -1.31
N GLY A 775 -15.72 -23.92 -0.94
CA GLY A 775 -16.05 -25.05 -1.81
C GLY A 775 -14.89 -25.50 -2.71
N ALA A 776 -13.68 -24.95 -2.54
CA ALA A 776 -12.48 -25.47 -3.19
C ALA A 776 -12.16 -26.90 -2.71
N CYS A 777 -12.52 -27.23 -1.47
CA CYS A 777 -12.56 -28.58 -0.92
C CYS A 777 -13.99 -29.12 -0.82
N GLY A 778 -14.29 -30.22 -1.51
CA GLY A 778 -15.57 -30.90 -1.44
C GLY A 778 -15.75 -31.70 -0.14
N VAL A 779 -16.97 -31.73 0.41
CA VAL A 779 -17.30 -32.44 1.67
C VAL A 779 -17.42 -33.96 1.49
N THR A 780 -17.32 -34.47 0.26
CA THR A 780 -17.65 -35.85 -0.12
C THR A 780 -16.44 -36.79 -0.24
N SER A 781 -15.21 -36.30 -0.14
CA SER A 781 -14.00 -37.14 -0.23
C SER A 781 -13.61 -37.68 1.15
N SER A 782 -14.28 -38.74 1.58
CA SER A 782 -14.09 -39.34 2.91
C SER A 782 -12.74 -40.06 3.14
N SER A 783 -11.79 -40.03 2.19
CA SER A 783 -10.52 -40.74 2.31
C SER A 783 -9.29 -40.08 1.67
N GLY A 784 -9.40 -38.84 1.18
CA GLY A 784 -8.31 -38.17 0.45
C GLY A 784 -7.93 -36.81 1.03
N HIS A 785 -6.65 -36.47 0.90
CA HIS A 785 -6.15 -35.11 1.08
C HIS A 785 -6.86 -34.15 0.10
N CYS A 786 -7.14 -32.93 0.53
CA CYS A 786 -7.75 -31.92 -0.34
C CYS A 786 -6.72 -30.90 -0.80
N ASP A 787 -6.46 -30.88 -2.11
CA ASP A 787 -5.53 -29.96 -2.73
C ASP A 787 -6.27 -28.78 -3.38
N PHE A 788 -5.83 -27.56 -3.11
CA PHE A 788 -6.43 -26.33 -3.64
C PHE A 788 -5.39 -25.23 -3.83
N TYR A 789 -5.68 -24.30 -4.73
CA TYR A 789 -4.96 -23.06 -4.88
C TYR A 789 -5.54 -21.97 -4.00
N VAL A 790 -4.67 -21.11 -3.47
CA VAL A 790 -5.00 -19.85 -2.80
C VAL A 790 -4.36 -18.71 -3.58
N THR A 791 -5.19 -17.77 -4.02
CA THR A 791 -4.74 -16.52 -4.65
C THR A 791 -4.82 -15.38 -3.65
N ILE A 792 -3.78 -14.58 -3.56
CA ILE A 792 -3.76 -13.35 -2.76
C ILE A 792 -4.35 -12.22 -3.61
N VAL A 793 -5.45 -11.62 -3.14
CA VAL A 793 -6.27 -10.64 -3.87
C VAL A 793 -5.97 -9.19 -3.43
N GLY A 794 -4.99 -8.99 -2.55
CA GLY A 794 -4.55 -7.66 -2.09
C GLY A 794 -5.17 -7.20 -0.76
N PRO A 795 -4.76 -6.04 -0.22
CA PRO A 795 -5.19 -5.56 1.09
C PRO A 795 -6.65 -5.04 1.11
N GLN A 796 -7.44 -5.53 2.06
CA GLN A 796 -8.83 -5.14 2.35
C GLN A 796 -8.92 -4.26 3.61
N PRO A 797 -9.00 -2.92 3.49
CA PRO A 797 -8.85 -2.00 4.63
C PRO A 797 -10.07 -1.87 5.55
N LYS A 798 -11.23 -2.45 5.21
CA LYS A 798 -12.48 -2.31 6.02
C LYS A 798 -12.86 -3.55 6.84
N GLY A 799 -12.04 -4.61 6.83
CA GLY A 799 -12.33 -5.87 7.52
C GLY A 799 -13.53 -6.62 6.95
N PHE A 800 -13.69 -7.88 7.33
CA PHE A 800 -14.74 -8.76 6.78
C PHE A 800 -16.01 -8.62 7.63
N SER A 801 -17.02 -7.96 7.08
CA SER A 801 -18.15 -7.40 7.85
C SER A 801 -19.37 -8.31 8.01
N LYS A 802 -19.42 -9.48 7.34
CA LYS A 802 -20.56 -10.41 7.39
C LYS A 802 -20.08 -11.87 7.48
N GLY A 803 -20.52 -12.58 8.53
CA GLY A 803 -20.26 -14.00 8.72
C GLY A 803 -21.43 -14.84 8.21
N VAL A 804 -21.15 -15.91 7.45
CA VAL A 804 -22.15 -16.81 6.86
C VAL A 804 -21.73 -18.24 7.18
N SER A 805 -22.69 -19.16 7.33
CA SER A 805 -22.37 -20.59 7.48
C SER A 805 -22.57 -21.30 6.16
N ARG A 806 -21.51 -21.93 5.63
CA ARG A 806 -21.54 -22.74 4.40
C ARG A 806 -20.81 -24.05 4.65
N ARG A 807 -21.36 -25.16 4.14
CA ARG A 807 -20.70 -26.48 4.09
C ARG A 807 -20.15 -26.95 5.46
N GLY A 808 -20.88 -26.68 6.54
CA GLY A 808 -20.53 -27.10 7.91
C GLY A 808 -19.51 -26.22 8.63
N VAL A 809 -19.04 -25.12 8.02
CA VAL A 809 -18.13 -24.13 8.61
C VAL A 809 -18.87 -22.79 8.73
N SER A 810 -18.73 -22.14 9.89
CA SER A 810 -19.28 -20.79 10.12
C SER A 810 -18.17 -19.75 10.01
N SER A 811 -18.31 -18.78 9.10
CA SER A 811 -17.42 -17.63 9.06
C SER A 811 -17.87 -16.53 10.03
N LEU A 812 -16.90 -15.79 10.56
CA LEU A 812 -17.06 -14.72 11.54
C LEU A 812 -16.64 -13.38 10.94
N ARG A 813 -16.94 -12.29 11.66
CA ARG A 813 -16.37 -10.98 11.36
C ARG A 813 -14.89 -10.95 11.75
N GLY A 814 -14.04 -10.39 10.91
CA GLY A 814 -12.59 -10.45 11.10
C GLY A 814 -11.82 -9.20 10.65
N PRO A 815 -10.52 -9.14 10.97
CA PRO A 815 -9.66 -7.97 10.79
C PRO A 815 -9.46 -7.58 9.31
N SER A 816 -8.98 -6.36 9.09
CA SER A 816 -8.57 -5.84 7.78
C SER A 816 -7.14 -6.29 7.46
N GLY A 817 -6.94 -6.95 6.33
CA GLY A 817 -5.66 -7.52 5.92
C GLY A 817 -5.71 -7.99 4.46
N TYR A 818 -4.77 -8.83 4.02
CA TYR A 818 -4.84 -9.42 2.68
C TYR A 818 -6.06 -10.33 2.51
N ALA A 819 -6.73 -10.24 1.37
CA ALA A 819 -7.83 -11.11 1.00
C ALA A 819 -7.34 -12.34 0.24
N LEU A 820 -7.92 -13.50 0.55
CA LEU A 820 -7.61 -14.79 -0.04
C LEU A 820 -8.80 -15.29 -0.86
N ALA A 821 -8.54 -15.76 -2.08
CA ALA A 821 -9.47 -16.50 -2.91
C ALA A 821 -8.99 -17.95 -3.07
N PHE A 822 -9.91 -18.89 -3.20
CA PHE A 822 -9.60 -20.33 -3.24
C PHE A 822 -10.11 -20.97 -4.54
N GLN A 823 -9.32 -21.85 -5.16
CA GLN A 823 -9.66 -22.56 -6.41
C GLN A 823 -9.23 -24.04 -6.35
N SER A 824 -9.93 -24.96 -7.03
CA SER A 824 -9.61 -26.40 -7.07
C SER A 824 -8.64 -26.78 -8.21
N LEU A 825 -7.94 -27.93 -8.11
CA LEU A 825 -6.69 -28.27 -8.80
C LEU A 825 -6.81 -29.24 -10.03
N THR A 826 -7.98 -29.51 -10.62
CA THR A 826 -8.16 -30.53 -11.71
C THR A 826 -8.45 -29.97 -13.14
N PRO A 827 -7.78 -30.40 -14.26
CA PRO A 827 -7.93 -29.87 -15.65
C PRO A 827 -8.75 -30.72 -16.70
N PRO A 828 -9.16 -30.21 -17.91
CA PRO A 828 -9.97 -30.93 -18.96
C PRO A 828 -9.28 -31.29 -20.34
N PRO A 829 -9.81 -32.21 -21.22
CA PRO A 829 -9.13 -32.81 -22.43
C PRO A 829 -9.63 -32.42 -23.89
N SER A 830 -8.96 -32.92 -24.98
CA SER A 830 -9.00 -32.51 -26.44
C SER A 830 -9.68 -33.48 -27.50
N PHE A 831 -9.94 -33.04 -28.77
CA PHE A 831 -10.81 -33.65 -29.85
C PHE A 831 -10.31 -34.95 -30.56
N GLN A 832 -11.20 -35.94 -30.80
CA GLN A 832 -10.94 -37.25 -31.45
C GLN A 832 -12.03 -37.63 -32.50
N PRO A 833 -11.70 -38.10 -33.73
CA PRO A 833 -12.68 -38.46 -34.77
C PRO A 833 -13.28 -39.88 -34.61
N ALA A 834 -14.59 -40.01 -34.90
CA ALA A 834 -15.36 -41.26 -34.82
C ALA A 834 -16.38 -41.42 -35.97
N ALA A 835 -16.77 -42.67 -36.29
CA ALA A 835 -17.76 -42.97 -37.33
C ALA A 835 -19.18 -42.47 -36.97
N GLY A 836 -19.93 -41.99 -37.96
CA GLY A 836 -21.24 -41.34 -37.80
C GLY A 836 -21.19 -39.85 -37.48
N MET A 837 -19.99 -39.29 -37.26
CA MET A 837 -19.82 -37.88 -36.91
C MET A 837 -19.99 -36.98 -38.13
N GLN A 838 -20.86 -35.96 -38.04
CA GLN A 838 -20.94 -34.95 -39.10
C GLN A 838 -19.72 -34.02 -39.02
N VAL A 839 -19.14 -33.71 -40.19
CA VAL A 839 -17.92 -32.90 -40.33
C VAL A 839 -18.03 -31.95 -41.53
N ASP A 840 -17.27 -30.86 -41.50
CA ASP A 840 -17.06 -29.99 -42.65
C ASP A 840 -15.74 -30.39 -43.32
N VAL A 841 -15.78 -30.75 -44.60
CA VAL A 841 -14.61 -31.22 -45.33
C VAL A 841 -14.28 -30.32 -46.51
N ARG A 842 -12.99 -30.08 -46.73
CA ARG A 842 -12.48 -29.33 -47.88
C ARG A 842 -12.32 -30.27 -49.07
N VAL A 843 -13.07 -30.02 -50.13
CA VAL A 843 -13.07 -30.82 -51.37
C VAL A 843 -11.99 -30.33 -52.35
N ALA A 844 -11.65 -31.14 -53.37
CA ALA A 844 -10.49 -30.92 -54.26
C ALA A 844 -10.46 -29.59 -55.03
N ASN A 845 -11.60 -28.90 -55.16
CA ASN A 845 -11.69 -27.55 -55.75
C ASN A 845 -11.48 -26.41 -54.72
N GLY A 846 -11.13 -26.75 -53.48
CA GLY A 846 -10.78 -25.81 -52.41
C GLY A 846 -11.95 -25.31 -51.55
N THR A 847 -13.20 -25.66 -51.88
CA THR A 847 -14.41 -25.23 -51.14
C THR A 847 -14.78 -26.20 -50.01
N TRP A 848 -15.57 -25.72 -49.05
CA TRP A 848 -16.02 -26.49 -47.89
C TRP A 848 -17.39 -27.12 -48.13
N ALA A 849 -17.51 -28.40 -47.77
CA ALA A 849 -18.74 -29.17 -47.90
C ALA A 849 -19.04 -29.95 -46.61
N ALA A 850 -20.28 -29.89 -46.14
CA ALA A 850 -21.19 -30.97 -46.46
C ALA A 850 -20.84 -32.44 -46.15
N ALA A 851 -20.25 -32.92 -45.04
CA ALA A 851 -19.92 -34.36 -44.91
C ALA A 851 -20.22 -35.07 -43.57
N GLU A 852 -20.07 -36.40 -43.58
CA GLU A 852 -20.18 -37.31 -42.42
C GLU A 852 -19.04 -38.35 -42.48
N ILE A 853 -18.42 -38.65 -41.33
CA ILE A 853 -17.42 -39.71 -41.22
C ILE A 853 -18.12 -41.07 -41.33
N ALA A 854 -17.95 -41.77 -42.44
CA ALA A 854 -18.54 -43.07 -42.68
C ALA A 854 -17.82 -44.20 -41.90
N ALA A 855 -16.49 -44.13 -41.77
CA ALA A 855 -15.71 -45.12 -41.04
C ALA A 855 -14.36 -44.55 -40.59
N VAL A 856 -13.81 -45.13 -39.51
CA VAL A 856 -12.44 -44.90 -39.05
C VAL A 856 -11.75 -46.25 -38.92
N SER A 857 -10.62 -46.44 -39.59
CA SER A 857 -9.84 -47.68 -39.57
C SER A 857 -8.37 -47.40 -39.29
N THR A 858 -7.71 -48.21 -38.49
CA THR A 858 -6.28 -48.02 -38.17
C THR A 858 -5.40 -48.67 -39.24
N LEU A 859 -4.46 -47.91 -39.80
CA LEU A 859 -3.47 -48.36 -40.78
C LEU A 859 -2.29 -49.08 -40.08
N PRO A 860 -1.49 -49.89 -40.82
CA PRO A 860 -0.35 -50.62 -40.26
C PRO A 860 0.71 -49.75 -39.58
N ASN A 861 0.79 -48.47 -39.92
CA ASN A 861 1.70 -47.48 -39.34
C ASN A 861 1.12 -46.74 -38.12
N GLN A 862 0.01 -47.23 -37.54
CA GLN A 862 -0.74 -46.63 -36.43
C GLN A 862 -1.43 -45.28 -36.71
N GLN A 863 -1.41 -44.78 -37.95
CA GLN A 863 -2.29 -43.66 -38.34
C GLN A 863 -3.72 -44.15 -38.55
N LYS A 864 -4.71 -43.33 -38.20
CA LYS A 864 -6.13 -43.60 -38.45
C LYS A 864 -6.50 -43.11 -39.85
N GLU A 865 -7.04 -43.98 -40.67
CA GLU A 865 -7.71 -43.62 -41.91
C GLU A 865 -9.18 -43.29 -41.63
N ILE A 866 -9.66 -42.17 -42.15
CA ILE A 866 -11.02 -41.67 -42.01
C ILE A 866 -11.66 -41.62 -43.40
N LEU A 867 -12.76 -42.35 -43.57
CA LEU A 867 -13.60 -42.28 -44.77
C LEU A 867 -14.73 -41.29 -44.52
N VAL A 868 -14.84 -40.28 -45.37
CA VAL A 868 -15.78 -39.15 -45.24
C VAL A 868 -16.73 -39.15 -46.43
N LYS A 869 -18.03 -39.29 -46.18
CA LYS A 869 -19.08 -39.29 -47.20
C LYS A 869 -19.69 -37.90 -47.33
N LEU A 870 -19.69 -37.34 -48.54
CA LEU A 870 -20.34 -36.06 -48.83
C LEU A 870 -21.87 -36.21 -48.80
N THR A 871 -22.51 -35.34 -48.04
CA THR A 871 -23.95 -35.32 -47.76
C THR A 871 -24.77 -34.98 -49.01
N GLN A 872 -24.24 -34.15 -49.91
CA GLN A 872 -24.95 -33.70 -51.12
C GLN A 872 -24.75 -34.60 -52.34
N SER A 873 -23.54 -35.13 -52.56
CA SER A 873 -23.21 -35.94 -53.74
C SER A 873 -23.13 -37.44 -53.47
N GLY A 874 -23.06 -37.85 -52.19
CA GLY A 874 -22.87 -39.25 -51.79
C GLY A 874 -21.46 -39.80 -52.04
N ALA A 875 -20.55 -39.01 -52.63
CA ALA A 875 -19.18 -39.41 -52.90
C ALA A 875 -18.40 -39.62 -51.60
N VAL A 876 -17.56 -40.67 -51.56
CA VAL A 876 -16.73 -41.00 -50.40
C VAL A 876 -15.29 -40.55 -50.67
N LEU A 877 -14.75 -39.77 -49.76
CA LEU A 877 -13.40 -39.23 -49.76
C LEU A 877 -12.61 -39.86 -48.61
N LYS A 878 -11.29 -39.98 -48.78
CA LYS A 878 -10.42 -40.69 -47.85
C LYS A 878 -9.35 -39.74 -47.32
N TYR A 879 -9.18 -39.71 -46.00
CA TYR A 879 -8.24 -38.85 -45.29
C TYR A 879 -7.46 -39.64 -44.24
N GLU A 880 -6.22 -39.26 -43.96
CA GLU A 880 -5.40 -39.86 -42.90
C GLU A 880 -5.38 -38.96 -41.66
N TRP A 881 -5.27 -39.54 -40.46
CA TRP A 881 -5.39 -38.86 -39.17
C TRP A 881 -4.39 -39.39 -38.13
N PRO A 882 -3.69 -38.48 -37.41
CA PRO A 882 -3.61 -37.06 -37.67
C PRO A 882 -2.86 -36.79 -38.99
N SER A 883 -3.45 -35.99 -39.87
CA SER A 883 -2.84 -35.58 -41.14
C SER A 883 -1.93 -34.38 -40.89
N ALA A 884 -0.82 -34.27 -41.63
CA ALA A 884 0.04 -33.08 -41.64
C ALA A 884 -0.67 -31.80 -42.14
N ALA A 885 -1.89 -31.91 -42.65
CA ALA A 885 -2.82 -30.80 -42.90
C ALA A 885 -4.09 -30.95 -42.02
N PRO A 886 -4.13 -30.38 -40.81
CA PRO A 886 -5.34 -30.33 -39.96
C PRO A 886 -6.44 -29.41 -40.52
N SER A 887 -6.31 -28.91 -41.74
CA SER A 887 -7.18 -27.91 -42.38
C SER A 887 -8.18 -28.47 -43.39
N CYS A 888 -8.31 -29.80 -43.49
CA CYS A 888 -9.16 -30.44 -44.50
C CYS A 888 -10.44 -31.07 -43.93
N VAL A 889 -10.46 -31.49 -42.67
CA VAL A 889 -11.64 -32.08 -42.00
C VAL A 889 -11.82 -31.38 -40.64
N LEU A 890 -12.91 -30.65 -40.48
CA LEU A 890 -13.23 -29.87 -39.28
C LEU A 890 -14.57 -30.32 -38.66
N PRO A 891 -14.82 -30.02 -37.37
CA PRO A 891 -16.14 -30.25 -36.78
C PRO A 891 -17.25 -29.60 -37.62
N CYS A 892 -18.40 -30.26 -37.73
CA CYS A 892 -19.52 -29.74 -38.51
C CYS A 892 -19.95 -28.34 -38.04
N GLY A 893 -20.19 -27.44 -39.00
CA GLY A 893 -20.58 -26.05 -38.74
C GLY A 893 -19.40 -25.09 -38.56
N SER A 894 -18.16 -25.59 -38.59
CA SER A 894 -16.97 -24.74 -38.47
C SER A 894 -16.73 -23.86 -39.70
N ARG A 895 -17.14 -24.30 -40.90
CA ARG A 895 -16.89 -23.59 -42.17
C ARG A 895 -18.08 -23.58 -43.12
N VAL A 896 -19.08 -24.45 -42.92
CA VAL A 896 -20.32 -24.44 -43.69
C VAL A 896 -21.49 -24.02 -42.77
N PRO A 897 -21.93 -22.75 -42.85
CA PRO A 897 -22.96 -22.22 -41.96
C PRO A 897 -24.34 -22.84 -42.23
N GLY A 898 -25.16 -22.95 -41.17
CA GLY A 898 -26.56 -23.41 -41.28
C GLY A 898 -26.77 -24.92 -41.32
N ARG A 899 -25.74 -25.72 -41.00
CA ARG A 899 -25.85 -27.19 -41.00
C ARG A 899 -26.45 -27.74 -39.70
N ALA A 900 -27.35 -28.71 -39.85
CA ALA A 900 -27.89 -29.52 -38.76
C ALA A 900 -26.87 -30.59 -38.34
N CYS A 901 -25.88 -30.17 -37.57
CA CYS A 901 -24.83 -31.05 -37.07
C CYS A 901 -25.40 -31.93 -35.94
N ILE A 902 -25.52 -33.23 -36.22
CA ILE A 902 -26.08 -34.33 -35.41
C ILE A 902 -27.57 -34.60 -35.66
N LYS A 903 -27.85 -35.82 -36.16
CA LYS A 903 -29.19 -36.42 -36.12
C LYS A 903 -29.55 -36.72 -34.67
N THR A 904 -30.58 -36.04 -34.19
CA THR A 904 -31.42 -36.35 -33.03
C THR A 904 -31.08 -37.63 -32.25
N ALA A 905 -30.13 -37.51 -31.33
CA ALA A 905 -30.22 -38.09 -30.01
C ALA A 905 -30.02 -36.93 -29.02
N GLN A 906 -30.94 -36.77 -28.09
CA GLN A 906 -31.08 -35.61 -27.19
C GLN A 906 -29.75 -35.22 -26.49
N GLN A 907 -29.29 -33.98 -26.69
CA GLN A 907 -28.52 -33.26 -25.68
C GLN A 907 -28.96 -31.78 -25.62
N LYS A 908 -29.57 -31.42 -24.47
CA LYS A 908 -29.69 -30.05 -23.94
C LYS A 908 -28.29 -29.47 -23.75
N GLY A 909 -28.01 -28.21 -24.11
CA GLY A 909 -26.76 -27.60 -23.62
C GLY A 909 -26.37 -26.18 -24.01
N ALA A 910 -26.84 -25.59 -25.12
CA ALA A 910 -26.49 -24.20 -25.46
C ALA A 910 -27.44 -23.22 -24.77
N ILE A 911 -26.93 -22.48 -23.78
CA ILE A 911 -27.70 -21.51 -23.00
C ILE A 911 -27.26 -20.10 -23.42
N SER A 912 -28.15 -19.38 -24.09
CA SER A 912 -27.97 -17.98 -24.46
C SER A 912 -29.27 -17.23 -24.22
N PHE A 913 -29.18 -16.10 -23.51
CA PHE A 913 -30.30 -15.21 -23.21
C PHE A 913 -29.92 -13.77 -23.54
N ALA A 914 -30.87 -13.02 -24.07
CA ALA A 914 -30.74 -11.58 -24.29
C ALA A 914 -31.97 -10.88 -23.71
N PHE A 915 -31.75 -9.80 -22.97
CA PHE A 915 -32.78 -9.06 -22.24
C PHE A 915 -32.80 -7.60 -22.68
N SER A 916 -33.98 -7.06 -22.91
CA SER A 916 -34.22 -5.64 -23.24
C SER A 916 -35.07 -5.02 -22.14
N PHE A 917 -34.65 -3.88 -21.59
CA PHE A 917 -35.31 -3.25 -20.43
C PHE A 917 -36.29 -2.18 -20.90
N GLN A 918 -37.60 -2.50 -20.88
CA GLN A 918 -38.64 -1.69 -21.52
C GLN A 918 -40.04 -1.89 -20.88
N PRO A 919 -40.96 -0.91 -20.96
CA PRO A 919 -42.29 -1.03 -20.36
C PRO A 919 -43.19 -2.06 -21.08
N SER A 920 -44.19 -2.56 -20.35
CA SER A 920 -45.19 -3.49 -20.90
C SER A 920 -45.96 -2.85 -22.06
N GLY A 921 -46.12 -3.62 -23.16
CA GLY A 921 -46.85 -3.19 -24.36
C GLY A 921 -45.98 -2.61 -25.48
N VAL A 922 -44.66 -2.49 -25.28
CA VAL A 922 -43.70 -2.09 -26.33
C VAL A 922 -43.22 -3.32 -27.12
N PRO A 923 -43.13 -3.24 -28.46
CA PRO A 923 -42.58 -4.34 -29.27
C PRO A 923 -41.16 -4.72 -28.82
N THR A 924 -40.96 -6.00 -28.51
CA THR A 924 -39.65 -6.52 -28.08
C THR A 924 -38.75 -6.74 -29.30
N PRO A 925 -37.49 -6.27 -29.29
CA PRO A 925 -36.52 -6.56 -30.34
C PRO A 925 -36.36 -8.06 -30.59
N ALA A 926 -36.18 -8.44 -31.86
CA ALA A 926 -36.04 -9.85 -32.23
C ALA A 926 -34.83 -10.49 -31.50
N GLY A 927 -35.08 -11.61 -30.81
CA GLY A 927 -34.06 -12.33 -30.04
C GLY A 927 -33.90 -11.86 -28.58
N PHE A 928 -34.61 -10.82 -28.15
CA PHE A 928 -34.58 -10.31 -26.77
C PHE A 928 -35.84 -10.70 -25.98
N ILE A 929 -35.67 -10.82 -24.68
CA ILE A 929 -36.73 -11.01 -23.69
C ILE A 929 -36.96 -9.67 -22.99
N ALA A 930 -38.18 -9.14 -23.02
CA ALA A 930 -38.48 -7.88 -22.38
C ALA A 930 -38.56 -8.03 -20.85
N ASP A 931 -37.83 -7.17 -20.13
CA ASP A 931 -37.96 -6.96 -18.69
C ASP A 931 -38.57 -5.58 -18.44
N ASN A 932 -39.69 -5.55 -17.72
CA ASN A 932 -40.49 -4.35 -17.46
C ASN A 932 -40.29 -3.79 -16.04
N GLY A 933 -39.21 -4.16 -15.36
CA GLY A 933 -38.92 -3.66 -14.02
C GLY A 933 -39.65 -4.41 -12.90
N GLN A 934 -40.37 -5.49 -13.20
CA GLN A 934 -41.06 -6.26 -12.16
C GLN A 934 -40.10 -7.03 -11.25
N GLU A 935 -40.58 -7.29 -10.03
CA GLU A 935 -39.91 -8.19 -9.09
C GLU A 935 -39.77 -9.59 -9.69
N ARG A 936 -38.63 -10.23 -9.42
CA ARG A 936 -38.34 -11.57 -9.91
C ARG A 936 -39.43 -12.56 -9.49
N SER A 937 -40.06 -13.21 -10.48
CA SER A 937 -41.06 -14.26 -10.25
C SER A 937 -40.49 -15.41 -9.41
N THR A 938 -41.31 -15.98 -8.52
CA THR A 938 -40.97 -17.19 -7.75
C THR A 938 -41.36 -18.49 -8.45
N LYS A 939 -42.04 -18.42 -9.61
CA LYS A 939 -42.48 -19.58 -10.39
C LYS A 939 -41.60 -19.74 -11.64
N ALA A 940 -40.89 -20.86 -11.72
CA ALA A 940 -40.11 -21.25 -12.90
C ALA A 940 -40.96 -22.13 -13.82
N GLU A 941 -41.18 -21.71 -15.07
CA GLU A 941 -41.61 -22.63 -16.13
C GLU A 941 -40.40 -23.43 -16.62
N VAL A 942 -40.61 -24.71 -16.94
CA VAL A 942 -39.52 -25.62 -17.29
C VAL A 942 -38.90 -25.19 -18.63
N GLY A 943 -37.69 -24.61 -18.58
CA GLY A 943 -36.91 -24.23 -19.76
C GLY A 943 -36.74 -22.73 -19.99
N THR A 944 -37.37 -21.88 -19.19
CA THR A 944 -37.21 -20.42 -19.22
C THR A 944 -36.42 -19.92 -18.00
N PRO A 945 -35.49 -18.96 -18.18
CA PRO A 945 -34.73 -18.41 -17.06
C PRO A 945 -35.66 -17.60 -16.14
N VAL A 946 -35.47 -17.69 -14.83
CA VAL A 946 -36.24 -16.89 -13.87
C VAL A 946 -35.49 -15.59 -13.64
N PHE A 947 -35.99 -14.48 -14.16
CA PHE A 947 -35.32 -13.18 -14.09
C PHE A 947 -36.22 -12.08 -13.53
N GLY A 948 -35.60 -10.98 -13.10
CA GLY A 948 -36.28 -9.78 -12.61
C GLY A 948 -35.50 -9.09 -11.50
N TRP A 949 -36.09 -8.01 -10.99
CA TRP A 949 -35.48 -7.15 -9.96
C TRP A 949 -35.68 -7.71 -8.56
N THR A 950 -34.79 -7.37 -7.63
CA THR A 950 -34.96 -7.72 -6.21
C THR A 950 -36.10 -6.95 -5.56
N ARG A 951 -36.44 -5.77 -6.08
CA ARG A 951 -37.63 -4.97 -5.73
C ARG A 951 -38.17 -4.29 -6.98
N ASP A 952 -39.47 -3.98 -7.01
CA ASP A 952 -40.13 -3.37 -8.17
C ASP A 952 -39.39 -2.10 -8.63
N ALA A 953 -38.88 -2.15 -9.86
CA ALA A 953 -38.18 -1.08 -10.56
C ALA A 953 -39.01 -0.51 -11.72
N HIS A 954 -40.31 -0.85 -11.82
CA HIS A 954 -41.18 -0.41 -12.91
C HIS A 954 -41.29 1.13 -12.98
N ARG A 955 -41.26 1.78 -11.82
CA ARG A 955 -41.27 3.26 -11.71
C ARG A 955 -39.96 3.92 -12.14
N ASN A 956 -38.89 3.14 -12.31
CA ASN A 956 -37.56 3.61 -12.72
C ASN A 956 -37.31 3.40 -14.22
N ILE A 957 -38.35 3.01 -14.98
CA ILE A 957 -38.27 2.96 -16.44
C ILE A 957 -38.10 4.39 -16.95
N VAL A 958 -37.00 4.63 -17.63
CA VAL A 958 -36.73 5.87 -18.33
C VAL A 958 -37.21 5.69 -19.77
N HIS A 959 -38.22 6.46 -20.14
CA HIS A 959 -38.73 6.54 -21.52
C HIS A 959 -38.36 7.89 -22.12
N CYS A 960 -37.76 7.88 -23.30
CA CYS A 960 -37.50 9.10 -24.04
C CYS A 960 -38.10 9.06 -25.46
N PRO A 961 -39.26 9.70 -25.68
CA PRO A 961 -39.86 9.77 -27.00
C PRO A 961 -39.43 11.06 -27.70
N HIS A 962 -38.31 11.10 -28.46
CA HIS A 962 -38.09 12.24 -29.36
C HIS A 962 -37.50 11.91 -30.73
N LYS A 963 -38.02 12.67 -31.70
CA LYS A 963 -37.97 12.57 -33.17
C LYS A 963 -36.58 12.84 -33.81
N SER A 964 -35.51 12.23 -33.32
CA SER A 964 -34.19 12.31 -33.98
C SER A 964 -33.77 10.96 -34.56
N ALA A 965 -32.87 10.99 -35.56
CA ALA A 965 -32.54 9.88 -36.46
C ALA A 965 -31.92 8.61 -35.80
N ALA A 966 -31.78 8.56 -34.47
CA ALA A 966 -31.41 7.36 -33.70
C ALA A 966 -32.55 6.32 -33.60
N ALA A 967 -33.70 6.57 -34.23
CA ALA A 967 -34.90 5.73 -34.21
C ALA A 967 -34.84 4.46 -35.11
N THR A 968 -33.68 3.81 -35.25
CA THR A 968 -33.58 2.52 -35.96
C THR A 968 -33.27 1.32 -35.06
N ASP A 969 -32.86 1.55 -33.80
CA ASP A 969 -32.65 0.45 -32.84
C ASP A 969 -33.63 0.59 -31.64
N PRO A 970 -34.63 -0.29 -31.53
CA PRO A 970 -35.59 -0.25 -30.43
C PRO A 970 -34.94 -0.48 -29.04
N LEU A 971 -33.73 -1.06 -28.96
CA LEU A 971 -32.98 -1.23 -27.69
C LEU A 971 -32.56 0.12 -27.07
N ASN A 972 -32.52 1.20 -27.87
CA ASN A 972 -32.03 2.50 -27.41
C ASN A 972 -33.13 3.44 -26.92
N SER A 973 -34.39 3.01 -26.98
CA SER A 973 -35.56 3.86 -26.69
C SER A 973 -36.01 3.84 -25.22
N TYR A 974 -35.56 2.83 -24.47
CA TYR A 974 -35.95 2.57 -23.09
C TYR A 974 -34.76 2.03 -22.28
N GLY A 975 -34.84 2.17 -20.97
CA GLY A 975 -33.94 1.52 -20.02
C GLY A 975 -34.49 1.64 -18.61
N ILE A 976 -33.95 0.88 -17.67
CA ILE A 976 -34.33 0.96 -16.25
C ILE A 976 -33.15 1.47 -15.45
N SER A 977 -33.35 2.55 -14.70
CA SER A 977 -32.31 3.16 -13.86
C SER A 977 -32.20 2.44 -12.52
N PHE A 978 -30.95 2.14 -12.12
CA PHE A 978 -30.66 1.75 -10.76
C PHE A 978 -30.89 2.94 -9.81
N PRO A 979 -31.23 2.68 -8.53
CA PRO A 979 -31.31 3.72 -7.51
C PRO A 979 -30.00 4.53 -7.44
N PRO A 980 -30.06 5.86 -7.32
CA PRO A 980 -28.86 6.69 -7.19
C PRO A 980 -28.04 6.33 -5.95
N ALA A 981 -26.74 6.61 -6.02
CA ALA A 981 -25.86 6.41 -4.88
C ALA A 981 -26.33 7.25 -3.66
N PRO A 982 -26.25 6.73 -2.42
CA PRO A 982 -26.68 7.43 -1.22
C PRO A 982 -26.03 8.81 -1.02
N GLU A 983 -24.85 9.01 -1.60
CA GLU A 983 -24.09 10.25 -1.56
C GLU A 983 -24.66 11.37 -2.45
N THR A 984 -25.57 11.06 -3.37
CA THR A 984 -26.21 12.07 -4.23
C THR A 984 -27.11 13.01 -3.43
N GLN A 985 -27.23 14.26 -3.90
CA GLN A 985 -28.04 15.28 -3.23
C GLN A 985 -29.51 14.86 -3.10
N GLU A 986 -30.04 14.16 -4.10
CA GLU A 986 -31.42 13.67 -4.13
C GLU A 986 -31.71 12.63 -3.03
N CYS A 987 -30.73 11.77 -2.72
CA CYS A 987 -30.80 10.82 -1.61
C CYS A 987 -30.70 11.48 -0.24
N ARG A 988 -29.79 12.46 -0.09
CA ARG A 988 -29.60 13.21 1.16
C ARG A 988 -30.84 14.02 1.52
N GLU A 989 -31.51 14.58 0.52
CA GLU A 989 -32.75 15.35 0.67
C GLU A 989 -34.02 14.48 0.70
N GLN A 990 -33.87 13.14 0.69
CA GLN A 990 -34.97 12.15 0.67
C GLN A 990 -36.00 12.37 -0.45
N ARG A 991 -35.56 12.92 -1.58
CA ARG A 991 -36.44 13.22 -2.74
C ARG A 991 -36.71 12.00 -3.60
N VAL A 992 -35.83 11.00 -3.56
CA VAL A 992 -35.90 9.76 -4.35
C VAL A 992 -35.56 8.55 -3.48
N ASP A 993 -36.02 7.35 -3.89
CA ASP A 993 -35.69 6.11 -3.20
C ASP A 993 -34.28 5.62 -3.58
N CYS A 994 -33.37 5.60 -2.60
CA CYS A 994 -31.95 5.27 -2.77
C CYS A 994 -31.55 3.95 -2.14
N THR A 995 -32.55 3.17 -1.75
CA THR A 995 -32.32 1.80 -1.28
C THR A 995 -31.74 0.97 -2.43
N PRO A 996 -30.68 0.16 -2.21
CA PRO A 996 -30.07 -0.64 -3.26
C PRO A 996 -31.09 -1.55 -3.97
N ASN A 997 -30.94 -1.71 -5.28
CA ASN A 997 -31.73 -2.64 -6.08
C ASN A 997 -30.79 -3.37 -7.05
N SER A 998 -31.11 -4.61 -7.36
CA SER A 998 -30.31 -5.45 -8.26
C SER A 998 -31.20 -6.21 -9.21
N TRP A 999 -30.73 -6.37 -10.45
CA TRP A 999 -31.39 -7.23 -11.42
C TRP A 999 -30.73 -8.60 -11.41
N THR A 1000 -31.51 -9.67 -11.42
CA THR A 1000 -30.97 -11.02 -11.37
C THR A 1000 -31.64 -11.95 -12.39
N VAL A 1001 -30.88 -12.91 -12.89
CA VAL A 1001 -31.38 -14.07 -13.62
C VAL A 1001 -30.89 -15.34 -12.96
N ALA A 1002 -31.81 -16.24 -12.64
CA ALA A 1002 -31.59 -17.47 -11.89
C ALA A 1002 -32.02 -18.70 -12.70
N GLY A 1003 -31.51 -19.87 -12.29
CA GLY A 1003 -31.72 -21.14 -12.98
C GLY A 1003 -30.67 -21.46 -14.05
N LEU A 1004 -29.55 -20.74 -14.07
CA LEU A 1004 -28.43 -21.00 -14.98
C LEU A 1004 -27.60 -22.20 -14.47
N PRO A 1005 -27.18 -23.14 -15.33
CA PRO A 1005 -26.21 -24.18 -14.94
C PRO A 1005 -24.86 -23.59 -14.57
N THR A 1006 -24.14 -24.28 -13.70
CA THR A 1006 -22.78 -23.89 -13.35
C THR A 1006 -21.88 -23.87 -14.58
N GLY A 1007 -21.04 -22.83 -14.70
CA GLY A 1007 -20.12 -22.68 -15.82
C GLY A 1007 -19.70 -21.24 -16.05
N ARG A 1008 -18.84 -21.03 -17.05
CA ARG A 1008 -18.42 -19.69 -17.47
C ARG A 1008 -19.42 -19.10 -18.45
N TYR A 1009 -19.77 -17.83 -18.26
CA TYR A 1009 -20.68 -17.09 -19.11
C TYR A 1009 -20.02 -15.80 -19.57
N LEU A 1010 -20.14 -15.49 -20.86
CA LEU A 1010 -19.88 -14.15 -21.38
C LEU A 1010 -21.13 -13.31 -21.12
N VAL A 1011 -20.96 -12.18 -20.43
CA VAL A 1011 -22.03 -11.22 -20.14
C VAL A 1011 -21.70 -9.91 -20.85
N GLN A 1012 -22.66 -9.33 -21.56
CA GLN A 1012 -22.52 -8.00 -22.16
C GLN A 1012 -23.70 -7.11 -21.75
N ALA A 1013 -23.43 -5.97 -21.14
CA ALA A 1013 -24.42 -5.03 -20.64
C ALA A 1013 -24.33 -3.70 -21.40
N GLN A 1014 -25.47 -3.20 -21.87
CA GLN A 1014 -25.60 -1.89 -22.49
C GLN A 1014 -26.09 -0.89 -21.43
N ILE A 1015 -25.30 0.14 -21.17
CA ILE A 1015 -25.61 1.20 -20.22
C ILE A 1015 -25.51 2.58 -20.89
N GLY A 1016 -26.22 3.57 -20.37
CA GLY A 1016 -26.14 4.93 -20.89
C GLY A 1016 -27.23 5.83 -20.36
N SER A 1017 -27.34 7.02 -20.92
CA SER A 1017 -28.48 7.91 -20.65
C SER A 1017 -29.37 7.95 -21.90
N PRO A 1018 -30.54 7.29 -21.91
CA PRO A 1018 -31.45 7.29 -23.07
C PRO A 1018 -32.09 8.67 -23.31
N CYS A 1019 -31.93 9.63 -22.39
CA CYS A 1019 -32.51 10.95 -22.44
C CYS A 1019 -31.45 12.05 -22.53
N ALA A 1020 -31.53 12.89 -23.57
CA ALA A 1020 -30.63 14.03 -23.74
C ALA A 1020 -30.89 15.20 -22.75
N THR A 1021 -32.03 15.22 -22.03
CA THR A 1021 -32.57 16.45 -21.42
C THR A 1021 -32.94 16.39 -19.92
N LEU A 1022 -32.67 15.32 -19.19
CA LEU A 1022 -32.99 15.28 -17.75
C LEU A 1022 -31.72 15.47 -16.90
N ALA A 1023 -31.32 16.73 -16.75
CA ALA A 1023 -30.88 17.18 -15.43
C ALA A 1023 -32.12 17.18 -14.52
N PRO A 1024 -32.01 16.75 -13.25
CA PRO A 1024 -33.11 16.90 -12.30
C PRO A 1024 -33.54 18.37 -12.26
N GLN A 1025 -34.84 18.63 -12.27
CA GLN A 1025 -35.47 19.94 -12.55
C GLN A 1025 -35.14 21.09 -11.57
N HIS A 1026 -34.11 20.99 -10.74
CA HIS A 1026 -33.71 22.06 -9.84
C HIS A 1026 -32.18 22.21 -9.72
N THR A 1027 -31.48 22.54 -10.80
CA THR A 1027 -30.30 23.43 -10.74
C THR A 1027 -30.04 24.05 -12.11
N HIS A 1028 -29.85 25.37 -12.14
CA HIS A 1028 -29.54 26.15 -13.33
C HIS A 1028 -28.20 25.73 -13.98
N LYS A 1029 -28.25 25.14 -15.19
CA LYS A 1029 -27.45 25.42 -16.41
C LYS A 1029 -27.45 24.21 -17.35
N GLU A 1030 -28.02 24.39 -18.54
CA GLU A 1030 -28.04 23.42 -19.65
C GLU A 1030 -26.62 23.20 -20.23
N GLY A 1031 -26.26 21.93 -20.52
CA GLY A 1031 -25.46 21.61 -21.73
C GLY A 1031 -24.11 20.89 -21.64
N THR A 1032 -23.48 20.66 -20.48
CA THR A 1032 -22.08 20.10 -20.47
C THR A 1032 -21.74 19.07 -19.38
N THR A 1033 -22.67 18.65 -18.53
CA THR A 1033 -22.38 17.75 -17.40
C THR A 1033 -22.45 16.27 -17.80
N LYS A 1034 -21.30 15.57 -17.78
CA LYS A 1034 -21.23 14.10 -17.91
C LYS A 1034 -21.68 13.41 -16.62
N GLN A 1035 -22.52 12.37 -16.74
CA GLN A 1035 -22.94 11.51 -15.62
C GLN A 1035 -21.94 10.36 -15.45
N SER A 1036 -21.71 9.91 -14.22
CA SER A 1036 -20.83 8.78 -13.92
C SER A 1036 -21.64 7.48 -13.90
N PHE A 1037 -21.09 6.43 -14.49
CA PHE A 1037 -21.71 5.11 -14.56
C PHE A 1037 -20.79 4.07 -13.93
N ASP A 1038 -21.37 3.26 -13.07
CA ASP A 1038 -20.73 2.12 -12.40
C ASP A 1038 -21.63 0.88 -12.58
N LEU A 1039 -21.03 -0.28 -12.87
CA LEU A 1039 -21.75 -1.54 -13.06
C LEU A 1039 -20.89 -2.71 -12.58
N GLN A 1040 -21.49 -3.59 -11.80
CA GLN A 1040 -20.90 -4.85 -11.37
C GLN A 1040 -21.80 -6.03 -11.76
N VAL A 1041 -21.18 -7.15 -12.11
CA VAL A 1041 -21.87 -8.42 -12.39
C VAL A 1041 -21.27 -9.49 -11.49
N ASN A 1042 -22.07 -10.09 -10.61
CA ASN A 1042 -21.62 -11.01 -9.55
C ASN A 1042 -20.42 -10.47 -8.73
N GLY A 1043 -20.39 -9.15 -8.49
CA GLY A 1043 -19.30 -8.48 -7.77
C GLY A 1043 -18.06 -8.14 -8.61
N VAL A 1044 -17.99 -8.59 -9.87
CA VAL A 1044 -16.94 -8.19 -10.81
C VAL A 1044 -17.28 -6.82 -11.41
N SER A 1045 -16.37 -5.85 -11.27
CA SER A 1045 -16.55 -4.51 -11.83
C SER A 1045 -16.44 -4.52 -13.36
N PHE A 1046 -17.56 -4.35 -14.05
CA PHE A 1046 -17.62 -4.23 -15.51
C PHE A 1046 -17.39 -2.78 -15.95
N VAL A 1047 -17.82 -1.81 -15.14
CA VAL A 1047 -17.68 -0.38 -15.41
C VAL A 1047 -17.33 0.34 -14.12
N LYS A 1048 -16.27 1.16 -14.14
CA LYS A 1048 -15.82 1.98 -13.01
C LYS A 1048 -15.70 3.45 -13.43
N HIS A 1049 -16.51 4.32 -12.82
CA HIS A 1049 -16.49 5.78 -13.00
C HIS A 1049 -16.56 6.27 -14.45
N LYS A 1050 -17.28 5.54 -15.31
CA LYS A 1050 -17.36 5.88 -16.74
C LYS A 1050 -18.23 7.12 -16.92
N LYS A 1051 -17.64 8.22 -17.37
CA LYS A 1051 -18.35 9.49 -17.62
C LYS A 1051 -18.98 9.50 -19.02
N LEU A 1052 -20.30 9.42 -19.10
CA LEU A 1052 -21.05 9.49 -20.37
C LEU A 1052 -21.85 10.80 -20.44
N ALA A 1053 -21.89 11.41 -21.63
CA ALA A 1053 -22.78 12.54 -21.92
C ALA A 1053 -24.20 12.04 -22.19
N ALA A 1054 -25.18 12.94 -22.10
CA ALA A 1054 -26.58 12.62 -22.39
C ALA A 1054 -26.74 12.09 -23.83
N GLY A 1055 -27.43 10.96 -24.01
CA GLY A 1055 -27.57 10.27 -25.29
C GLY A 1055 -26.39 9.35 -25.69
N GLN A 1056 -25.32 9.26 -24.90
CA GLN A 1056 -24.24 8.30 -25.14
C GLN A 1056 -24.58 6.93 -24.53
N ILE A 1057 -24.27 5.89 -25.29
CA ILE A 1057 -24.46 4.49 -24.92
C ILE A 1057 -23.09 3.80 -24.86
N TYR A 1058 -22.93 2.86 -23.94
CA TYR A 1058 -21.71 2.11 -23.71
C TYR A 1058 -22.02 0.63 -23.48
N TRP A 1059 -21.36 -0.25 -24.22
CA TRP A 1059 -21.40 -1.69 -23.99
C TRP A 1059 -20.22 -2.11 -23.12
N ALA A 1060 -20.52 -2.76 -22.00
CA ALA A 1060 -19.54 -3.38 -21.12
C ALA A 1060 -19.63 -4.90 -21.26
N SER A 1061 -18.51 -5.58 -21.47
CA SER A 1061 -18.46 -7.04 -21.63
C SER A 1061 -17.45 -7.65 -20.67
N GLY A 1062 -17.77 -8.80 -20.10
CA GLY A 1062 -16.87 -9.55 -19.24
C GLY A 1062 -17.31 -10.99 -19.05
N GLU A 1063 -16.38 -11.85 -18.65
CA GLU A 1063 -16.68 -13.23 -18.28
C GLU A 1063 -17.03 -13.33 -16.80
N VAL A 1064 -18.05 -14.12 -16.49
CA VAL A 1064 -18.51 -14.38 -15.14
C VAL A 1064 -18.69 -15.87 -14.97
N THR A 1065 -18.08 -16.42 -13.92
CA THR A 1065 -18.34 -17.78 -13.48
C THR A 1065 -19.63 -17.78 -12.65
N VAL A 1066 -20.59 -18.61 -13.05
CA VAL A 1066 -21.87 -18.73 -12.36
C VAL A 1066 -21.83 -19.99 -11.51
N ASP A 1067 -21.64 -19.83 -10.20
CA ASP A 1067 -21.59 -20.96 -9.26
C ASP A 1067 -22.93 -21.16 -8.53
N ASP A 1068 -23.64 -20.07 -8.22
CA ASP A 1068 -24.92 -20.06 -7.48
C ASP A 1068 -26.16 -20.11 -8.40
N LYS A 1069 -26.02 -20.68 -9.60
CA LYS A 1069 -27.07 -20.76 -10.63
C LYS A 1069 -27.72 -19.42 -11.02
N SER A 1070 -27.11 -18.28 -10.70
CA SER A 1070 -27.63 -16.97 -11.05
C SER A 1070 -26.56 -15.93 -11.40
N ILE A 1071 -26.94 -14.97 -12.23
CA ILE A 1071 -26.19 -13.75 -12.50
C ILE A 1071 -26.95 -12.59 -11.86
N SER A 1072 -26.24 -11.76 -11.09
CA SER A 1072 -26.75 -10.56 -10.43
C SER A 1072 -26.00 -9.33 -10.95
N VAL A 1073 -26.75 -8.31 -11.36
CA VAL A 1073 -26.23 -7.03 -11.85
C VAL A 1073 -26.55 -5.94 -10.82
N THR A 1074 -25.53 -5.19 -10.41
CA THR A 1074 -25.62 -4.08 -9.44
C THR A 1074 -24.90 -2.84 -9.97
N ALA A 1075 -25.24 -1.66 -9.45
CA ALA A 1075 -24.65 -0.39 -9.84
C ALA A 1075 -24.25 0.42 -8.60
N GLU A 1076 -23.20 -0.01 -7.90
CA GLU A 1076 -22.67 0.66 -6.70
C GLU A 1076 -21.49 1.58 -7.05
N CYS A 1077 -21.47 2.82 -6.53
CA CYS A 1077 -20.39 3.77 -6.78
C CYS A 1077 -19.09 3.36 -6.06
N MET A 1078 -18.00 3.18 -6.82
CA MET A 1078 -16.73 2.61 -6.34
C MET A 1078 -15.65 3.68 -6.04
N ALA A 1079 -15.97 4.73 -5.27
CA ALA A 1079 -15.01 5.78 -4.87
C ALA A 1079 -14.62 5.72 -3.37
N SER A 1080 -13.40 6.18 -3.04
CA SER A 1080 -12.80 6.16 -1.70
C SER A 1080 -12.16 7.50 -1.32
N GLY A 1081 -12.19 7.86 -0.04
CA GLY A 1081 -11.55 9.08 0.49
C GLY A 1081 -12.39 10.36 0.31
N ALA A 1082 -11.76 11.54 0.43
CA ALA A 1082 -12.41 12.85 0.32
C ALA A 1082 -13.07 13.10 -1.06
N SER A 1083 -12.64 12.36 -2.10
CA SER A 1083 -13.23 12.41 -3.45
C SER A 1083 -14.52 11.58 -3.59
N ARG A 1084 -14.91 10.78 -2.60
CA ARG A 1084 -16.14 9.97 -2.69
C ARG A 1084 -17.39 10.84 -2.83
N GLU A 1085 -17.44 11.99 -2.15
CA GLU A 1085 -18.57 12.92 -2.27
C GLU A 1085 -18.58 13.61 -3.64
N SER A 1086 -17.44 13.94 -4.25
CA SER A 1086 -17.39 14.60 -5.55
C SER A 1086 -17.62 13.63 -6.73
N VAL A 1087 -17.16 12.39 -6.60
CA VAL A 1087 -17.26 11.36 -7.65
C VAL A 1087 -18.64 10.68 -7.64
N CYS A 1088 -19.16 10.32 -6.46
CA CYS A 1088 -20.44 9.62 -6.35
C CYS A 1088 -21.66 10.53 -6.40
N ALA A 1089 -21.50 11.85 -6.21
CA ALA A 1089 -22.61 12.81 -6.27
C ALA A 1089 -23.35 12.86 -7.62
N ARG A 1090 -22.75 12.29 -8.69
CA ARG A 1090 -23.33 12.24 -10.04
C ARG A 1090 -23.35 10.82 -10.64
N SER A 1091 -23.30 9.80 -9.79
CA SER A 1091 -23.37 8.40 -10.23
C SER A 1091 -24.83 8.00 -10.46
N HIS A 1092 -25.17 7.68 -11.71
CA HIS A 1092 -26.51 7.28 -12.12
C HIS A 1092 -26.41 6.28 -13.28
N THR A 1093 -26.64 4.99 -12.99
CA THR A 1093 -26.52 3.93 -14.00
C THR A 1093 -27.90 3.53 -14.51
N THR A 1094 -28.10 3.55 -15.83
CA THR A 1094 -29.30 3.02 -16.49
C THR A 1094 -28.92 1.85 -17.36
N LEU A 1095 -29.62 0.73 -17.18
CA LEU A 1095 -29.43 -0.51 -17.94
C LEU A 1095 -30.46 -0.60 -19.07
N MET A 1096 -29.98 -0.81 -20.29
CA MET A 1096 -30.80 -0.77 -21.52
C MET A 1096 -30.95 -2.15 -22.14
N ALA A 1097 -29.87 -2.94 -22.18
CA ALA A 1097 -29.85 -4.30 -22.69
C ALA A 1097 -28.81 -5.17 -21.96
N LEU A 1098 -29.01 -6.49 -21.97
CA LEU A 1098 -28.07 -7.46 -21.38
C LEU A 1098 -28.07 -8.77 -22.18
N THR A 1099 -26.90 -9.26 -22.60
CA THR A 1099 -26.72 -10.59 -23.20
C THR A 1099 -25.90 -11.49 -22.29
N ILE A 1100 -26.29 -12.76 -22.23
CA ILE A 1100 -25.66 -13.81 -21.42
C ILE A 1100 -25.49 -15.05 -22.29
N GLN A 1101 -24.26 -15.55 -22.40
CA GLN A 1101 -23.96 -16.73 -23.21
C GLN A 1101 -23.05 -17.69 -22.46
N ARG A 1102 -23.46 -18.96 -22.32
CA ARG A 1102 -22.64 -20.01 -21.71
C ARG A 1102 -21.48 -20.36 -22.64
N ILE A 1103 -20.27 -20.34 -22.10
CA ILE A 1103 -19.04 -20.74 -22.78
C ILE A 1103 -18.96 -22.27 -22.67
N ALA A 1104 -18.92 -22.98 -23.80
CA ALA A 1104 -18.95 -24.43 -23.83
C ALA A 1104 -17.71 -25.04 -23.11
N GLN A 1105 -17.95 -26.03 -22.25
CA GLN A 1105 -16.92 -26.91 -21.68
C GLN A 1105 -17.22 -28.36 -22.08
N PRO A 1106 -16.18 -29.22 -22.26
CA PRO A 1106 -16.35 -30.62 -22.62
C PRO A 1106 -17.01 -31.43 -21.49
N ILE A 1107 -17.84 -32.41 -21.86
CA ILE A 1107 -18.54 -33.30 -20.92
C ILE A 1107 -17.54 -34.35 -20.38
N PRO A 1108 -17.46 -34.60 -19.07
CA PRO A 1108 -16.70 -35.72 -18.52
C PRO A 1108 -17.48 -37.03 -18.68
N ASP A 1109 -16.78 -38.09 -19.10
CA ASP A 1109 -17.28 -39.46 -19.13
C ASP A 1109 -17.70 -39.89 -17.71
N SER A 1110 -18.95 -40.33 -17.57
CA SER A 1110 -19.42 -41.08 -16.43
C SER A 1110 -19.12 -42.56 -16.65
N ASP A 1111 -18.07 -43.07 -16.02
CA ASP A 1111 -17.99 -44.49 -15.70
C ASP A 1111 -18.79 -44.70 -14.40
N ASP A 1112 -19.94 -45.35 -14.50
CA ASP A 1112 -20.15 -46.63 -13.83
C ASP A 1112 -21.41 -47.31 -14.40
N PRO A 1113 -21.51 -48.66 -14.37
CA PRO A 1113 -22.32 -49.47 -15.28
C PRO A 1113 -23.83 -49.27 -15.25
#